data_AF-A0A8C1SLJ3-F1
#
_entry.id   AF-A0A8C1SLJ3-F1
#
_cell.length_a   1.000
_cell.length_b   1.000
_cell.length_c   1.000
_cell.angle_alpha   90.00
_cell.angle_beta   90.00
_cell.angle_gamma   90.00
#
_symmetry.space_group_name_H-M   'P 1'
#
loop_
_entity.id
_entity.type
_entity.pdbx_description
1 polymer ?
#
loop_
_entity_poly.entity_id
_entity_poly.type
_entity_poly.pdbx_seq_one_letter_code
_entity_poly.pdbx_strand_id
1 'polypeptide(L)'
;LKGIFTLNRHHACVSNGLCYEKVCQEGSGEMVLEMFFSGFPRMVGLSLFPRLSSLTIVGQSISSIQGLEYCPLLKELWVVECKLNEISGLHNCVHLQKLFLYDNNIQQITNLEMLVNLHVLWLNKNEISEIQGLNSLVNLKELNLADNAVETLGHCLDSNINLHNLNLSGNKISSFKELTHLARLPRLRHLSLKDPQSIPNPLCLLYNYYIHVLYHMPHLQRLDTYDISSKHLKDTAESTVLKKMMYYTMRVRYAQRQFDELKAKLRQQRKDQIQLPEERIRVLTYMLRNVNIYKPEDLTSDFGNNHSHEQRLQHKLDALKDRLKFWERRLEEVEACHQQNVALASDRRDMMVCFLLLELETVGNIRFEEGNTSEPWFTSCYDLLLSRFCAWDYKPHNISGIKISRIIRIHNRALRQLLLFVCVCVCVCDRNYKRCMEYLFYVPDPEHSCESDEILPILENGFKTADAYKVQNPSKPDMLCPSSLPDSCECKQQQKLWYMFDNEMVLPEYLVDFEYITQVYVFNNSPSSSHLDLDEEALNMEPILKPHPKLLSLDEKSTLTLARANVLSQITVLNLHGNSLNKIPEISRLTALKQLTLSFNEFTHLDDISHMPNLEYLDVSFNHISSLEGLRGLGQLIELDLRWNQLTQIRDDMNVLRKHVPALLRLDTRHNPWHRNECVRMVVLGRLKSLTYLDDVFVMEEEAAAAVQVAARSRINQASLMTHSRTDSERPRSLSLLSSAHLLTQISPSPWKHSQELESGWTTKITALNLDGLRLTRLSNLERLVNLRWASFDNNELTRIEGLEHCTLLEELSLNNNSISRLEGLCAMHRLTRLSINSNHLQCLDGNVLDQLPNLHFLSVENNIISSLHGLQRSRSLFELYVGNNDISTTRDIYHLKALSSLIILDLYGNPLVKKLENYRIYMVFHLPSLKALDGVAVETCESETAKDVFEGRLNADMVAEKLGHTNYRDLSELNLQSSSVRMVDLAPADLFSNLRSINLDHNNLTSFSGLVFLPNIKVLSLNYNHIESILPRQKVQSHMSNKQILHHKVSSSGYGQQNSRLQSFGLNDNLEPLMSSLEVLHLGYNGISNLINLQISRLTNLRALFLQGNEISQVDGLDGLRRLRELVLDRNRIKSLSENSFCGQGVLLDLHLAENRIRELNHLQPLTELRRLFLDMNKILVHNNTYTKKTKTYLKYSYTLNMHTKFHS
;
A
#
# COMPACT_ATOMS: atom_id res chain seq x y z
N LEU A 1 70.94 22.81 29.04
CA LEU A 1 70.37 22.36 27.75
C LEU A 1 71.25 21.31 27.06
N LYS A 2 72.50 21.59 26.60
CA LYS A 2 73.36 20.56 25.96
C LYS A 2 73.58 19.29 26.81
N GLY A 3 73.74 19.41 28.14
CA GLY A 3 73.93 18.26 29.05
C GLY A 3 72.69 17.37 29.27
N ILE A 4 71.48 17.93 29.14
CA ILE A 4 70.22 17.16 29.28
C ILE A 4 69.98 16.30 28.03
N PHE A 5 70.35 16.81 26.85
CA PHE A 5 70.28 16.05 25.59
C PHE A 5 71.25 14.87 25.54
N THR A 6 72.45 14.98 26.13
CA THR A 6 73.41 13.86 26.23
C THR A 6 72.95 12.81 27.22
N LEU A 7 72.42 13.21 28.38
CA LEU A 7 71.89 12.28 29.40
C LEU A 7 70.74 11.45 28.83
N ASN A 8 69.81 12.10 28.13
CA ASN A 8 68.65 11.43 27.56
C ASN A 8 69.03 10.50 26.39
N ARG A 9 69.99 10.91 25.53
CA ARG A 9 70.54 10.01 24.49
C ARG A 9 71.20 8.78 25.09
N HIS A 10 71.94 8.93 26.18
CA HIS A 10 72.56 7.80 26.86
C HIS A 10 71.50 6.85 27.43
N HIS A 11 70.43 7.38 28.01
CA HIS A 11 69.28 6.60 28.49
C HIS A 11 68.61 5.82 27.36
N ALA A 12 68.34 6.47 26.22
CA ALA A 12 67.78 5.79 25.04
C ALA A 12 68.69 4.67 24.52
N CYS A 13 70.02 4.87 24.52
CA CYS A 13 70.95 3.80 24.12
C CYS A 13 70.90 2.63 25.13
N VAL A 14 70.95 2.91 26.44
CA VAL A 14 70.91 1.89 27.50
C VAL A 14 69.60 1.10 27.47
N SER A 15 68.46 1.76 27.26
CA SER A 15 67.15 1.11 27.14
C SER A 15 67.04 0.16 25.94
N ASN A 16 67.88 0.32 24.93
CA ASN A 16 67.95 -0.54 23.74
C ASN A 16 69.18 -1.48 23.74
N GLY A 17 69.89 -1.60 24.86
CA GLY A 17 71.08 -2.44 24.96
C GLY A 17 72.31 -1.93 24.18
N LEU A 18 72.29 -0.67 23.75
CA LEU A 18 73.35 -0.04 22.96
C LEU A 18 74.34 0.74 23.84
N CYS A 19 75.64 0.57 23.57
CA CYS A 19 76.67 1.37 24.21
C CYS A 19 76.76 2.76 23.55
N TYR A 20 76.55 3.83 24.31
CA TYR A 20 76.54 5.21 23.80
C TYR A 20 77.83 5.58 23.04
N GLU A 21 78.98 5.07 23.49
CA GLU A 21 80.29 5.32 22.86
C GLU A 21 80.48 4.60 21.51
N LYS A 22 79.73 3.51 21.25
CA LYS A 22 79.81 2.69 20.03
C LYS A 22 78.60 2.80 19.10
N VAL A 23 77.58 3.59 19.47
CA VAL A 23 76.34 3.74 18.70
C VAL A 23 76.55 4.15 17.24
N CYS A 24 77.61 4.91 16.92
CA CYS A 24 77.92 5.30 15.55
C CYS A 24 78.38 4.11 14.67
N GLN A 25 78.82 3.00 15.27
CA GLN A 25 79.23 1.78 14.58
C GLN A 25 78.15 0.69 14.69
N GLU A 26 77.65 0.45 15.91
CA GLU A 26 76.67 -0.62 16.21
C GLU A 26 75.24 -0.26 15.73
N GLY A 27 74.85 1.02 15.77
CA GLY A 27 73.50 1.47 15.40
C GLY A 27 73.13 1.24 13.92
N SER A 28 74.12 1.12 13.03
CA SER A 28 73.88 0.83 11.62
C SER A 28 73.28 -0.56 11.35
N GLY A 29 73.44 -1.49 12.31
CA GLY A 29 72.90 -2.85 12.27
C GLY A 29 71.55 -3.01 12.95
N GLU A 30 71.11 -2.04 13.74
CA GLU A 30 69.88 -2.15 14.54
C GLU A 30 68.62 -2.03 13.69
N MET A 31 67.67 -2.93 13.95
CA MET A 31 66.40 -3.01 13.22
C MET A 31 65.20 -2.57 14.06
N VAL A 32 65.36 -2.46 15.37
CA VAL A 32 64.31 -2.07 16.33
C VAL A 32 64.88 -1.01 17.27
N LEU A 33 64.11 0.04 17.51
CA LEU A 33 64.49 1.12 18.44
C LEU A 33 63.27 1.54 19.26
N GLU A 34 63.40 1.57 20.58
CA GLU A 34 62.32 1.89 21.51
C GLU A 34 62.69 3.04 22.45
N MET A 35 61.78 4.00 22.64
CA MET A 35 62.02 5.24 23.38
C MET A 35 60.85 5.54 24.32
N PHE A 36 61.04 5.31 25.62
CA PHE A 36 59.97 5.42 26.64
C PHE A 36 60.23 6.52 27.67
N PHE A 37 59.20 7.30 28.02
CA PHE A 37 59.07 8.14 29.23
C PHE A 37 60.27 9.03 29.60
N SER A 38 60.96 9.58 28.60
CA SER A 38 62.22 10.32 28.77
C SER A 38 62.11 11.82 28.55
N GLY A 39 60.90 12.32 28.20
CA GLY A 39 60.62 13.74 28.03
C GLY A 39 61.32 14.40 26.82
N PHE A 40 61.61 13.65 25.76
CA PHE A 40 62.21 14.23 24.56
C PHE A 40 61.25 15.24 23.90
N PRO A 41 61.70 16.48 23.61
CA PRO A 41 60.87 17.48 22.94
C PRO A 41 60.81 17.29 21.41
N ARG A 42 61.68 16.43 20.84
CA ARG A 42 61.77 16.13 19.41
C ARG A 42 62.55 14.84 19.16
N MET A 43 62.31 14.21 18.02
CA MET A 43 63.08 13.06 17.54
C MET A 43 64.51 13.51 17.16
N VAL A 44 65.54 12.85 17.68
CA VAL A 44 66.95 13.20 17.36
C VAL A 44 67.81 11.95 17.26
N GLY A 45 68.66 11.89 16.23
CA GLY A 45 69.67 10.83 16.09
C GLY A 45 69.24 9.63 15.24
N LEU A 46 68.11 9.72 14.54
CA LEU A 46 67.61 8.66 13.64
C LEU A 46 68.54 8.40 12.44
N SER A 47 69.36 9.38 12.05
CA SER A 47 70.39 9.21 11.00
C SER A 47 71.43 8.14 11.31
N LEU A 48 71.53 7.70 12.58
CA LEU A 48 72.45 6.64 13.02
C LEU A 48 71.87 5.23 12.78
N PHE A 49 70.60 5.12 12.41
CA PHE A 49 69.86 3.86 12.30
C PHE A 49 69.19 3.69 10.91
N PRO A 50 69.95 3.68 9.80
CA PRO A 50 69.39 3.68 8.44
C PRO A 50 68.66 2.37 8.05
N ARG A 51 68.86 1.28 8.79
CA ARG A 51 68.22 -0.03 8.57
C ARG A 51 67.02 -0.30 9.47
N LEU A 52 66.56 0.73 10.18
CA LEU A 52 65.48 0.60 11.14
C LEU A 52 64.20 0.09 10.48
N SER A 53 63.62 -0.95 11.05
CA SER A 53 62.40 -1.60 10.59
C SER A 53 61.22 -1.38 11.54
N SER A 54 61.48 -1.20 12.83
CA SER A 54 60.50 -0.88 13.86
C SER A 54 60.99 0.25 14.74
N LEU A 55 60.15 1.27 14.94
CA LEU A 55 60.44 2.41 15.82
C LEU A 55 59.28 2.59 16.81
N THR A 56 59.58 2.52 18.10
CA THR A 56 58.60 2.70 19.17
C THR A 56 58.94 3.94 19.99
N ILE A 57 58.00 4.87 20.09
CA ILE A 57 58.14 6.10 20.86
C ILE A 57 56.90 6.28 21.70
N VAL A 58 57.06 6.32 23.02
CA VAL A 58 55.94 6.41 23.99
C VAL A 58 56.25 7.42 25.08
N GLY A 59 55.26 8.25 25.44
CA GLY A 59 55.33 9.14 26.60
C GLY A 59 56.39 10.23 26.47
N GLN A 60 56.54 10.79 25.27
CA GLN A 60 57.48 11.88 24.97
C GLN A 60 56.72 13.20 24.76
N SER A 61 57.42 14.32 24.63
CA SER A 61 56.80 15.63 24.34
C SER A 61 57.07 16.05 22.89
N ILE A 62 56.77 15.16 21.94
CA ILE A 62 57.10 15.32 20.52
C ILE A 62 55.89 15.86 19.75
N SER A 63 55.92 17.15 19.40
CA SER A 63 54.82 17.79 18.68
C SER A 63 54.79 17.55 17.16
N SER A 64 55.88 17.05 16.56
CA SER A 64 55.94 16.71 15.13
C SER A 64 56.90 15.56 14.85
N ILE A 65 56.55 14.74 13.86
CA ILE A 65 57.37 13.61 13.40
C ILE A 65 58.41 14.15 12.41
N GLN A 66 59.70 13.99 12.74
CA GLN A 66 60.82 14.50 11.93
C GLN A 66 61.99 13.52 11.93
N GLY A 67 62.86 13.60 10.91
CA GLY A 67 64.07 12.79 10.83
C GLY A 67 63.84 11.35 10.36
N LEU A 68 62.64 11.02 9.87
CA LEU A 68 62.34 9.73 9.26
C LEU A 68 62.85 9.62 7.83
N GLU A 69 63.31 10.70 7.19
CA GLU A 69 63.97 10.65 5.88
C GLU A 69 65.21 9.73 5.86
N TYR A 70 65.81 9.48 7.03
CA TYR A 70 66.96 8.58 7.18
C TYR A 70 66.58 7.11 7.39
N CYS A 71 65.29 6.79 7.58
CA CYS A 71 64.79 5.44 7.89
C CYS A 71 63.81 4.93 6.81
N PRO A 72 64.23 4.77 5.54
CA PRO A 72 63.32 4.43 4.44
C PRO A 72 62.76 2.99 4.51
N LEU A 73 63.38 2.09 5.28
CA LEU A 73 62.99 0.68 5.40
C LEU A 73 61.98 0.42 6.53
N LEU A 74 61.45 1.48 7.16
CA LEU A 74 60.56 1.36 8.31
C LEU A 74 59.25 0.66 7.93
N LYS A 75 58.90 -0.37 8.69
CA LYS A 75 57.67 -1.17 8.53
C LYS A 75 56.67 -0.94 9.66
N GLU A 76 57.16 -0.63 10.86
CA GLU A 76 56.32 -0.45 12.05
C GLU A 76 56.74 0.83 12.79
N LEU A 77 55.77 1.70 13.07
CA LEU A 77 56.00 2.97 13.76
C LEU A 77 54.96 3.16 14.86
N TRP A 78 55.43 3.38 16.08
CA TRP A 78 54.62 3.79 17.22
C TRP A 78 55.07 5.17 17.67
N VAL A 79 54.16 6.14 17.69
CA VAL A 79 54.37 7.45 18.30
C VAL A 79 53.14 7.76 19.16
N VAL A 80 53.20 7.31 20.40
CA VAL A 80 52.06 7.18 21.32
C VAL A 80 52.28 8.07 22.54
N GLU A 81 51.22 8.68 23.08
CA GLU A 81 51.33 9.57 24.25
C GLU A 81 52.36 10.71 24.00
N CYS A 82 52.37 11.28 22.79
CA CYS A 82 53.44 12.17 22.32
C CYS A 82 53.03 13.64 22.08
N LYS A 83 51.76 14.03 22.28
CA LYS A 83 51.23 15.39 22.01
C LYS A 83 51.35 15.83 20.53
N LEU A 84 51.26 14.89 19.59
CA LEU A 84 51.21 15.21 18.17
C LEU A 84 49.89 15.91 17.81
N ASN A 85 49.96 17.02 17.06
CA ASN A 85 48.75 17.73 16.59
C ASN A 85 48.37 17.38 15.13
N GLU A 86 49.33 16.88 14.35
CA GLU A 86 49.16 16.53 12.94
C GLU A 86 49.98 15.29 12.58
N ILE A 87 49.57 14.63 11.51
CA ILE A 87 50.34 13.55 10.88
C ILE A 87 51.23 14.21 9.82
N SER A 88 52.55 14.24 10.04
CA SER A 88 53.51 14.78 9.07
C SER A 88 54.81 13.94 9.07
N GLY A 89 55.74 14.23 8.15
CA GLY A 89 57.05 13.56 8.12
C GLY A 89 57.09 12.10 7.65
N LEU A 90 55.98 11.53 7.14
CA LEU A 90 55.89 10.12 6.72
C LEU A 90 56.13 9.86 5.23
N HIS A 91 56.36 10.89 4.42
CA HIS A 91 56.41 10.81 2.94
C HIS A 91 57.46 9.82 2.39
N ASN A 92 58.57 9.60 3.10
CA ASN A 92 59.62 8.67 2.68
C ASN A 92 59.42 7.23 3.19
N CYS A 93 58.47 6.98 4.09
CA CYS A 93 58.23 5.68 4.72
C CYS A 93 57.26 4.80 3.91
N VAL A 94 57.46 4.67 2.60
CA VAL A 94 56.55 3.96 1.67
C VAL A 94 56.38 2.45 1.97
N HIS A 95 57.27 1.88 2.79
CA HIS A 95 57.22 0.49 3.23
C HIS A 95 56.47 0.27 4.54
N LEU A 96 55.90 1.31 5.13
CA LEU A 96 55.20 1.22 6.41
C LEU A 96 53.97 0.31 6.30
N GLN A 97 53.87 -0.65 7.21
CA GLN A 97 52.80 -1.65 7.29
C GLN A 97 51.92 -1.43 8.52
N LYS A 98 52.47 -0.92 9.62
CA LYS A 98 51.72 -0.63 10.85
C LYS A 98 52.08 0.74 11.37
N LEU A 99 51.05 1.51 11.73
CA LEU A 99 51.18 2.86 12.26
C LEU A 99 50.29 3.02 13.48
N PHE A 100 50.91 3.32 14.62
CA PHE A 100 50.24 3.53 15.90
C PHE A 100 50.49 4.96 16.38
N LEU A 101 49.43 5.76 16.41
CA LEU A 101 49.44 7.19 16.76
C LEU A 101 48.41 7.52 17.84
N TYR A 102 48.05 6.52 18.66
CA TYR A 102 47.03 6.69 19.68
C TYR A 102 47.50 7.52 20.88
N ASP A 103 46.55 8.13 21.59
CA ASP A 103 46.80 9.02 22.73
C ASP A 103 47.66 10.25 22.32
N ASN A 104 47.14 11.03 21.38
CA ASN A 104 47.74 12.28 20.89
C ASN A 104 46.64 13.35 20.71
N ASN A 105 46.94 14.47 20.04
CA ASN A 105 46.04 15.60 19.79
C ASN A 105 45.75 15.80 18.29
N ILE A 106 45.73 14.71 17.51
CA ILE A 106 45.54 14.77 16.06
C ILE A 106 44.09 15.12 15.74
N GLN A 107 43.85 16.16 14.94
CA GLN A 107 42.51 16.61 14.56
C GLN A 107 42.07 16.13 13.17
N GLN A 108 43.01 15.87 12.26
CA GLN A 108 42.72 15.47 10.88
C GLN A 108 43.63 14.35 10.41
N ILE A 109 43.05 13.42 9.64
CA ILE A 109 43.78 12.35 8.96
C ILE A 109 44.29 12.87 7.62
N THR A 110 45.57 13.25 7.55
CA THR A 110 46.21 13.77 6.34
C THR A 110 47.58 13.13 6.14
N ASN A 111 48.19 13.35 4.96
CA ASN A 111 49.55 12.92 4.64
C ASN A 111 49.80 11.39 4.67
N LEU A 112 48.75 10.57 4.52
CA LEU A 112 48.84 9.11 4.43
C LEU A 112 48.82 8.59 2.98
N GLU A 113 48.65 9.46 1.99
CA GLU A 113 48.35 9.09 0.60
C GLU A 113 49.38 8.13 -0.01
N MET A 114 50.66 8.30 0.33
CA MET A 114 51.78 7.50 -0.18
C MET A 114 51.96 6.15 0.53
N LEU A 115 51.26 5.90 1.64
CA LEU A 115 51.43 4.71 2.49
C LEU A 115 50.55 3.54 2.03
N VAL A 116 50.56 3.23 0.74
CA VAL A 116 49.69 2.21 0.11
C VAL A 116 49.85 0.79 0.68
N ASN A 117 50.95 0.52 1.40
CA ASN A 117 51.25 -0.77 2.04
C ASN A 117 50.75 -0.88 3.50
N LEU A 118 50.06 0.14 4.01
CA LEU A 118 49.59 0.15 5.39
C LEU A 118 48.47 -0.89 5.60
N HIS A 119 48.62 -1.71 6.64
CA HIS A 119 47.70 -2.77 7.03
C HIS A 119 47.00 -2.49 8.36
N VAL A 120 47.67 -1.79 9.28
CA VAL A 120 47.16 -1.45 10.61
C VAL A 120 47.36 0.05 10.85
N LEU A 121 46.28 0.73 11.22
CA LEU A 121 46.28 2.14 11.59
C LEU A 121 45.50 2.35 12.88
N TRP A 122 46.19 2.76 13.95
CA TRP A 122 45.55 3.10 15.22
C TRP A 122 45.71 4.58 15.51
N LEU A 123 44.57 5.24 15.68
CA LEU A 123 44.39 6.67 15.90
C LEU A 123 43.48 6.93 17.11
N ASN A 124 43.26 5.93 17.97
CA ASN A 124 42.36 6.06 19.10
C ASN A 124 42.85 7.10 20.13
N LYS A 125 41.95 7.71 20.90
CA LYS A 125 42.27 8.81 21.84
C LYS A 125 42.97 9.97 21.14
N ASN A 126 42.29 10.57 20.17
CA ASN A 126 42.70 11.78 19.46
C ASN A 126 41.48 12.73 19.34
N GLU A 127 41.59 13.79 18.53
CA GLU A 127 40.55 14.82 18.36
C GLU A 127 39.94 14.79 16.94
N ILE A 128 39.90 13.63 16.28
CA ILE A 128 39.45 13.51 14.88
C ILE A 128 37.92 13.62 14.81
N SER A 129 37.42 14.57 14.03
CA SER A 129 35.97 14.77 13.80
C SER A 129 35.45 14.19 12.49
N GLU A 130 36.30 14.07 11.47
CA GLU A 130 35.93 13.59 10.13
C GLU A 130 36.95 12.57 9.62
N ILE A 131 36.45 11.47 9.05
CA ILE A 131 37.29 10.44 8.43
C ILE A 131 37.62 10.90 7.01
N GLN A 132 38.88 11.24 6.74
CA GLN A 132 39.35 11.64 5.42
C GLN A 132 40.76 11.08 5.13
N GLY A 133 41.25 11.23 3.90
CA GLY A 133 42.64 10.87 3.56
C GLY A 133 42.97 9.37 3.56
N LEU A 134 41.96 8.48 3.66
CA LEU A 134 42.15 7.01 3.68
C LEU A 134 41.96 6.32 2.31
N ASN A 135 41.55 7.09 1.28
CA ASN A 135 41.13 6.55 -0.02
C ASN A 135 42.22 5.72 -0.74
N SER A 136 43.51 6.05 -0.56
CA SER A 136 44.62 5.32 -1.19
C SER A 136 45.03 4.05 -0.43
N LEU A 137 44.56 3.86 0.81
CA LEU A 137 44.98 2.78 1.71
C LEU A 137 44.18 1.49 1.46
N VAL A 138 44.22 0.99 0.22
CA VAL A 138 43.43 -0.18 -0.22
C VAL A 138 43.80 -1.49 0.50
N ASN A 139 44.98 -1.57 1.12
CA ASN A 139 45.48 -2.75 1.85
C ASN A 139 45.18 -2.72 3.36
N LEU A 140 44.52 -1.67 3.86
CA LEU A 140 44.21 -1.51 5.27
C LEU A 140 43.29 -2.65 5.75
N LYS A 141 43.70 -3.35 6.81
CA LYS A 141 42.98 -4.48 7.42
C LYS A 141 42.41 -4.14 8.78
N GLU A 142 43.05 -3.24 9.52
CA GLU A 142 42.63 -2.84 10.85
C GLU A 142 42.72 -1.32 11.02
N LEU A 143 41.61 -0.72 11.45
CA LEU A 143 41.48 0.70 11.74
C LEU A 143 40.88 0.88 13.12
N ASN A 144 41.62 1.55 14.00
CA ASN A 144 41.13 1.90 15.34
C ASN A 144 41.01 3.42 15.46
N LEU A 145 39.77 3.89 15.49
CA LEU A 145 39.38 5.30 15.66
C LEU A 145 38.63 5.51 16.99
N ALA A 146 38.81 4.61 17.96
CA ALA A 146 38.09 4.71 19.22
C ALA A 146 38.42 6.01 19.98
N ASP A 147 37.51 6.53 20.79
CA ASP A 147 37.69 7.73 21.61
C ASP A 147 38.18 8.95 20.78
N ASN A 148 37.38 9.33 19.79
CA ASN A 148 37.57 10.51 18.94
C ASN A 148 36.26 11.32 18.89
N ALA A 149 36.13 12.26 17.96
CA ALA A 149 34.96 13.12 17.81
C ALA A 149 34.17 12.84 16.51
N VAL A 150 34.25 11.64 15.95
CA VAL A 150 33.63 11.31 14.65
C VAL A 150 32.09 11.31 14.77
N GLU A 151 31.44 12.13 13.96
CA GLU A 151 29.97 12.25 13.91
C GLU A 151 29.37 11.53 12.69
N THR A 152 30.04 11.61 11.54
CA THR A 152 29.59 11.03 10.27
C THR A 152 30.68 10.15 9.65
N LEU A 153 30.27 9.08 8.96
CA LEU A 153 31.16 8.13 8.30
C LEU A 153 31.29 8.42 6.79
N GLY A 154 30.19 8.84 6.15
CA GLY A 154 30.17 9.20 4.73
C GLY A 154 30.68 8.10 3.80
N HIS A 155 31.36 8.49 2.71
CA HIS A 155 31.89 7.58 1.68
C HIS A 155 33.40 7.30 1.80
N CYS A 156 34.04 7.82 2.85
CA CYS A 156 35.50 7.88 2.94
C CYS A 156 36.17 6.52 3.16
N LEU A 157 35.41 5.51 3.60
CA LEU A 157 35.89 4.14 3.78
C LEU A 157 35.61 3.23 2.58
N ASP A 158 34.87 3.69 1.56
CA ASP A 158 34.41 2.84 0.43
C ASP A 158 35.60 2.21 -0.33
N SER A 159 36.77 2.85 -0.33
CA SER A 159 37.99 2.33 -0.98
C SER A 159 38.74 1.27 -0.16
N ASN A 160 38.48 1.15 1.15
CA ASN A 160 39.19 0.24 2.06
C ASN A 160 38.57 -1.16 2.07
N ILE A 161 38.43 -1.77 0.88
CA ILE A 161 37.74 -3.06 0.65
C ILE A 161 38.32 -4.26 1.44
N ASN A 162 39.54 -4.13 1.97
CA ASN A 162 40.24 -5.15 2.73
C ASN A 162 40.13 -4.99 4.25
N LEU A 163 39.34 -4.03 4.74
CA LEU A 163 39.18 -3.78 6.17
C LEU A 163 38.42 -4.95 6.84
N HIS A 164 39.02 -5.54 7.86
CA HIS A 164 38.45 -6.66 8.64
C HIS A 164 38.02 -6.22 10.05
N ASN A 165 38.79 -5.32 10.66
CA ASN A 165 38.58 -4.83 12.02
C ASN A 165 38.41 -3.31 11.98
N LEU A 166 37.27 -2.83 12.48
CA LEU A 166 36.98 -1.41 12.63
C LEU A 166 36.51 -1.14 14.05
N ASN A 167 37.24 -0.30 14.78
CA ASN A 167 36.82 0.19 16.09
C ASN A 167 36.49 1.67 16.03
N LEU A 168 35.24 1.99 16.35
CA LEU A 168 34.63 3.32 16.37
C LEU A 168 34.00 3.62 17.74
N SER A 169 34.26 2.84 18.80
CA SER A 169 33.76 3.13 20.16
C SER A 169 34.20 4.52 20.64
N GLY A 170 33.49 5.19 21.53
CA GLY A 170 33.97 6.50 22.01
C GLY A 170 33.81 7.66 21.03
N ASN A 171 32.94 7.55 20.02
CA ASN A 171 32.65 8.62 19.05
C ASN A 171 31.23 9.17 19.24
N LYS A 172 30.79 10.05 18.32
CA LYS A 172 29.50 10.77 18.38
C LYS A 172 28.50 10.32 17.32
N ILE A 173 28.62 9.09 16.81
CA ILE A 173 27.73 8.58 15.77
C ILE A 173 26.31 8.40 16.35
N SER A 174 25.33 9.09 15.80
CA SER A 174 23.96 9.17 16.34
C SER A 174 22.89 8.53 15.45
N SER A 175 23.15 8.37 14.15
CA SER A 175 22.17 7.93 13.17
C SER A 175 22.43 6.52 12.63
N PHE A 176 21.35 5.77 12.39
CA PHE A 176 21.41 4.48 11.70
C PHE A 176 21.81 4.59 10.22
N LYS A 177 21.60 5.76 9.60
CA LYS A 177 21.97 6.01 8.20
C LYS A 177 23.48 5.85 8.00
N GLU A 178 24.29 6.32 8.94
CA GLU A 178 25.75 6.20 8.92
C GLU A 178 26.21 4.72 8.84
N LEU A 179 25.50 3.82 9.52
CA LEU A 179 25.85 2.39 9.51
C LEU A 179 25.63 1.71 8.16
N THR A 180 24.76 2.27 7.32
CA THR A 180 24.52 1.71 5.97
C THR A 180 25.72 1.87 5.05
N HIS A 181 26.59 2.87 5.31
CA HIS A 181 27.85 3.05 4.58
C HIS A 181 28.84 1.92 4.91
N LEU A 182 28.89 1.46 6.16
CA LEU A 182 29.74 0.34 6.57
C LEU A 182 29.34 -1.00 5.92
N ALA A 183 28.07 -1.15 5.54
CA ALA A 183 27.60 -2.35 4.84
C ALA A 183 28.26 -2.55 3.46
N ARG A 184 28.92 -1.51 2.91
CA ARG A 184 29.66 -1.56 1.65
C ARG A 184 31.03 -2.23 1.78
N LEU A 185 31.55 -2.42 3.00
CA LEU A 185 32.84 -3.05 3.26
C LEU A 185 32.68 -4.58 3.23
N PRO A 186 33.11 -5.28 2.15
CA PRO A 186 32.75 -6.68 1.93
C PRO A 186 33.47 -7.67 2.85
N ARG A 187 34.55 -7.24 3.51
CA ARG A 187 35.43 -8.08 4.34
C ARG A 187 35.39 -7.74 5.82
N LEU A 188 34.51 -6.84 6.25
CA LEU A 188 34.42 -6.42 7.65
C LEU A 188 33.91 -7.58 8.53
N ARG A 189 34.68 -7.99 9.53
CA ARG A 189 34.34 -9.13 10.41
C ARG A 189 34.10 -8.71 11.85
N HIS A 190 34.80 -7.67 12.30
CA HIS A 190 34.70 -7.16 13.66
C HIS A 190 34.42 -5.66 13.60
N LEU A 191 33.29 -5.26 14.16
CA LEU A 191 32.88 -3.88 14.30
C LEU A 191 32.64 -3.59 15.78
N SER A 192 33.30 -2.57 16.31
CA SER A 192 33.06 -2.07 17.67
C SER A 192 32.53 -0.64 17.60
N LEU A 193 31.29 -0.43 18.06
CA LEU A 193 30.66 0.88 18.23
C LEU A 193 30.43 1.20 19.71
N LYS A 194 30.59 0.22 20.58
CA LYS A 194 30.51 0.34 22.03
C LYS A 194 31.58 -0.53 22.68
N ASP A 195 32.36 0.09 23.57
CA ASP A 195 33.32 -0.61 24.43
C ASP A 195 33.07 -0.20 25.90
N PRO A 196 33.23 -1.10 26.89
CA PRO A 196 33.07 -0.75 28.31
C PRO A 196 34.04 0.31 28.83
N GLN A 197 35.19 0.50 28.19
CA GLN A 197 36.23 1.48 28.58
C GLN A 197 36.04 2.84 27.90
N SER A 198 35.19 2.91 26.89
CA SER A 198 34.88 4.13 26.12
C SER A 198 33.46 4.61 26.40
N ILE A 199 33.20 5.88 26.16
CA ILE A 199 31.83 6.40 26.11
C ILE A 199 31.11 5.76 24.90
N PRO A 200 29.90 5.16 25.03
CA PRO A 200 29.24 4.53 23.89
C PRO A 200 28.82 5.59 22.86
N ASN A 201 28.85 5.25 21.57
CA ASN A 201 28.20 6.11 20.56
C ASN A 201 26.72 6.31 20.91
N PRO A 202 26.13 7.51 20.72
CA PRO A 202 24.72 7.76 21.00
C PRO A 202 23.76 6.75 20.37
N LEU A 203 24.07 6.30 19.15
CA LEU A 203 23.25 5.29 18.44
C LEU A 203 23.15 3.95 19.21
N CYS A 204 24.17 3.60 20.01
CA CYS A 204 24.22 2.34 20.77
C CYS A 204 23.26 2.36 21.98
N LEU A 205 22.71 3.52 22.33
CA LEU A 205 21.68 3.68 23.36
C LEU A 205 20.26 3.44 22.80
N LEU A 206 20.12 3.34 21.47
CA LEU A 206 18.84 3.13 20.82
C LEU A 206 18.38 1.67 20.92
N TYR A 207 17.07 1.49 21.01
CA TYR A 207 16.49 0.15 20.97
C TYR A 207 16.71 -0.48 19.59
N ASN A 208 16.93 -1.79 19.56
CA ASN A 208 17.10 -2.58 18.34
C ASN A 208 18.35 -2.21 17.50
N TYR A 209 19.31 -1.48 18.06
CA TYR A 209 20.57 -1.16 17.38
C TYR A 209 21.25 -2.43 16.81
N TYR A 210 21.37 -3.48 17.62
CA TYR A 210 21.96 -4.74 17.18
C TYR A 210 21.17 -5.39 16.04
N ILE A 211 19.84 -5.29 16.02
CA ILE A 211 18.99 -5.82 14.93
C ILE A 211 19.30 -5.08 13.64
N HIS A 212 19.42 -3.75 13.71
CA HIS A 212 19.76 -2.93 12.55
C HIS A 212 21.14 -3.30 11.99
N VAL A 213 22.17 -3.38 12.85
CA VAL A 213 23.52 -3.81 12.42
C VAL A 213 23.51 -5.20 11.81
N LEU A 214 22.90 -6.18 12.48
CA LEU A 214 22.86 -7.56 11.99
C LEU A 214 22.11 -7.70 10.67
N TYR A 215 21.08 -6.90 10.45
CA TYR A 215 20.37 -6.85 9.18
C TYR A 215 21.26 -6.30 8.07
N HIS A 216 21.88 -5.13 8.24
CA HIS A 216 22.70 -4.53 7.17
C HIS A 216 24.05 -5.22 6.96
N MET A 217 24.65 -5.79 8.00
CA MET A 217 25.97 -6.43 7.99
C MET A 217 25.94 -7.87 8.53
N PRO A 218 25.21 -8.81 7.90
CA PRO A 218 25.06 -10.17 8.42
C PRO A 218 26.32 -11.03 8.27
N HIS A 219 27.35 -10.54 7.56
CA HIS A 219 28.63 -11.22 7.45
C HIS A 219 29.54 -11.00 8.68
N LEU A 220 29.19 -10.07 9.58
CA LEU A 220 29.94 -9.83 10.82
C LEU A 220 30.04 -11.09 11.71
N GLN A 221 31.18 -11.22 12.37
CA GLN A 221 31.50 -12.30 13.31
C GLN A 221 31.45 -11.79 14.76
N ARG A 222 31.90 -10.56 15.02
CA ARG A 222 31.67 -9.89 16.31
C ARG A 222 31.12 -8.49 16.11
N LEU A 223 30.23 -8.12 17.04
CA LEU A 223 29.73 -6.77 17.20
C LEU A 223 30.02 -6.35 18.64
N ASP A 224 30.71 -5.22 18.80
CA ASP A 224 31.22 -4.76 20.09
C ASP A 224 32.06 -5.87 20.73
N THR A 225 31.77 -6.21 21.99
CA THR A 225 32.43 -7.31 22.72
C THR A 225 31.75 -8.67 22.54
N TYR A 226 30.66 -8.76 21.75
CA TYR A 226 29.84 -9.95 21.63
C TYR A 226 30.13 -10.74 20.35
N ASP A 227 30.15 -12.08 20.46
CA ASP A 227 30.18 -13.00 19.32
C ASP A 227 28.78 -13.17 18.73
N ILE A 228 28.65 -12.81 17.45
CA ILE A 228 27.40 -12.87 16.68
C ILE A 228 27.52 -13.82 15.49
N SER A 229 28.47 -14.75 15.50
CA SER A 229 28.67 -15.74 14.43
C SER A 229 27.46 -16.67 14.22
N SER A 230 26.61 -16.83 15.23
CA SER A 230 25.41 -17.67 15.16
C SER A 230 24.45 -17.24 14.06
N LYS A 231 24.15 -18.17 13.14
CA LYS A 231 23.17 -17.96 12.06
C LYS A 231 21.77 -17.67 12.59
N HIS A 232 21.35 -18.30 13.70
CA HIS A 232 20.01 -18.14 14.25
C HIS A 232 19.69 -16.71 14.69
N LEU A 233 20.68 -15.99 15.26
CA LEU A 233 20.51 -14.59 15.65
C LEU A 233 20.31 -13.69 14.43
N LYS A 234 21.06 -13.96 13.35
CA LYS A 234 20.96 -13.22 12.08
C LYS A 234 19.62 -13.45 11.40
N ASP A 235 19.20 -14.71 11.32
CA ASP A 235 17.89 -15.08 10.75
C ASP A 235 16.74 -14.46 11.56
N THR A 236 16.88 -14.36 12.89
CA THR A 236 15.88 -13.71 13.76
C THR A 236 15.82 -12.20 13.54
N ALA A 237 16.99 -11.54 13.40
CA ALA A 237 17.06 -10.12 13.07
C ALA A 237 16.43 -9.83 11.70
N GLU A 238 16.77 -10.62 10.68
CA GLU A 238 16.22 -10.54 9.33
C GLU A 238 14.70 -10.75 9.34
N SER A 239 14.21 -11.83 9.97
CA SER A 239 12.77 -12.07 10.13
C SER A 239 12.07 -10.91 10.85
N THR A 240 12.70 -10.27 11.82
CA THR A 240 12.09 -9.16 12.57
C THR A 240 11.96 -7.92 11.70
N VAL A 241 13.01 -7.60 10.93
CA VAL A 241 13.00 -6.47 9.99
C VAL A 241 12.01 -6.71 8.85
N LEU A 242 12.00 -7.90 8.25
CA LEU A 242 11.06 -8.24 7.17
C LEU A 242 9.60 -8.13 7.65
N LYS A 243 9.28 -8.58 8.87
CA LYS A 243 7.94 -8.38 9.46
C LYS A 243 7.56 -6.90 9.60
N LYS A 244 8.51 -6.04 9.98
CA LYS A 244 8.28 -4.60 10.02
C LYS A 244 8.10 -4.01 8.63
N MET A 245 8.96 -4.35 7.66
CA MET A 245 8.82 -3.87 6.27
C MET A 245 7.45 -4.24 5.71
N MET A 246 6.98 -5.47 5.94
CA MET A 246 5.65 -5.93 5.55
C MET A 246 4.54 -5.09 6.21
N TYR A 247 4.63 -4.85 7.53
CA TYR A 247 3.68 -4.00 8.27
C TYR A 247 3.63 -2.56 7.72
N TYR A 248 4.78 -1.93 7.52
CA TYR A 248 4.85 -0.56 7.03
C TYR A 248 4.45 -0.44 5.56
N THR A 249 4.80 -1.41 4.71
CA THR A 249 4.31 -1.51 3.32
C THR A 249 2.79 -1.44 3.29
N MET A 250 2.15 -2.22 4.16
CA MET A 250 0.71 -2.27 4.22
C MET A 250 0.09 -0.99 4.81
N ARG A 251 0.72 -0.32 5.79
CA ARG A 251 0.28 1.01 6.27
C ARG A 251 0.41 2.10 5.22
N VAL A 252 1.48 2.09 4.43
CA VAL A 252 1.68 3.02 3.31
C VAL A 252 0.56 2.85 2.29
N ARG A 253 0.21 1.61 1.93
CA ARG A 253 -0.94 1.32 1.05
C ARG A 253 -2.27 1.77 1.65
N TYR A 254 -2.46 1.60 2.96
CA TYR A 254 -3.65 2.10 3.64
C TYR A 254 -3.76 3.64 3.57
N ALA A 255 -2.66 4.36 3.78
CA ALA A 255 -2.62 5.82 3.63
C ALA A 255 -2.90 6.27 2.18
N GLN A 256 -2.36 5.55 1.18
CA GLN A 256 -2.66 5.78 -0.23
C GLN A 256 -4.15 5.58 -0.55
N ARG A 257 -4.78 4.54 0.01
CA ARG A 257 -6.23 4.29 -0.15
C ARG A 257 -7.09 5.42 0.42
N GLN A 258 -6.77 5.92 1.60
CA GLN A 258 -7.48 7.06 2.18
C GLN A 258 -7.40 8.30 1.28
N PHE A 259 -6.24 8.53 0.67
CA PHE A 259 -6.07 9.58 -0.32
C PHE A 259 -6.90 9.33 -1.58
N ASP A 260 -6.91 8.12 -2.13
CA ASP A 260 -7.70 7.79 -3.33
C ASP A 260 -9.21 7.97 -3.09
N GLU A 261 -9.72 7.60 -1.92
CA GLU A 261 -11.11 7.86 -1.52
C GLU A 261 -11.42 9.36 -1.46
N LEU A 262 -10.53 10.15 -0.85
CA LEU A 262 -10.68 11.60 -0.78
C LEU A 262 -10.62 12.23 -2.18
N LYS A 263 -9.68 11.78 -3.03
CA LYS A 263 -9.55 12.21 -4.42
C LYS A 263 -10.79 11.88 -5.24
N ALA A 264 -11.43 10.74 -5.01
CA ALA A 264 -12.71 10.39 -5.64
C ALA A 264 -13.84 11.34 -5.22
N LYS A 265 -13.93 11.71 -3.94
CA LYS A 265 -14.89 12.71 -3.44
C LYS A 265 -14.65 14.09 -4.08
N LEU A 266 -13.39 14.54 -4.13
CA LEU A 266 -13.02 15.81 -4.78
C LEU A 266 -13.32 15.81 -6.28
N ARG A 267 -13.14 14.67 -6.97
CA ARG A 267 -13.51 14.52 -8.39
C ARG A 267 -15.02 14.62 -8.60
N GLN A 268 -15.83 14.05 -7.70
CA GLN A 268 -17.28 14.17 -7.79
C GLN A 268 -17.72 15.62 -7.59
N GLN A 269 -17.18 16.30 -6.57
CA GLN A 269 -17.45 17.72 -6.32
C GLN A 269 -17.05 18.61 -7.52
N ARG A 270 -15.92 18.32 -8.17
CA ARG A 270 -15.53 18.98 -9.43
C ARG A 270 -16.59 18.80 -10.50
N LYS A 271 -17.07 17.57 -10.73
CA LYS A 271 -18.10 17.29 -11.75
C LYS A 271 -19.37 18.10 -11.49
N ASP A 272 -19.83 18.12 -10.24
CA ASP A 272 -21.06 18.82 -9.85
C ASP A 272 -20.92 20.36 -10.03
N GLN A 273 -19.72 20.92 -9.81
CA GLN A 273 -19.44 22.36 -9.96
C GLN A 273 -19.17 22.79 -11.41
N ILE A 274 -18.59 21.90 -12.24
CA ILE A 274 -18.25 22.18 -13.64
C ILE A 274 -19.48 22.13 -14.56
N GLN A 275 -20.48 21.31 -14.25
CA GLN A 275 -21.64 21.08 -15.14
C GLN A 275 -22.29 22.38 -15.64
N LEU A 276 -22.60 23.32 -14.73
CA LEU A 276 -23.26 24.58 -15.09
C LEU A 276 -22.38 25.49 -15.99
N PRO A 277 -21.11 25.79 -15.64
CA PRO A 277 -20.19 26.49 -16.53
C PRO A 277 -20.09 25.88 -17.94
N GLU A 278 -19.96 24.55 -18.06
CA GLU A 278 -19.86 23.89 -19.37
C GLU A 278 -21.12 24.06 -20.21
N GLU A 279 -22.30 23.86 -19.60
CA GLU A 279 -23.58 24.07 -20.26
C GLU A 279 -23.73 25.52 -20.75
N ARG A 280 -23.32 26.50 -19.92
CA ARG A 280 -23.40 27.93 -20.25
C ARG A 280 -22.42 28.33 -21.35
N ILE A 281 -21.17 27.87 -21.30
CA ILE A 281 -20.17 28.09 -22.36
C ILE A 281 -20.68 27.51 -23.68
N ARG A 282 -21.26 26.30 -23.67
CA ARG A 282 -21.84 25.68 -24.86
C ARG A 282 -22.94 26.54 -25.47
N VAL A 283 -23.91 26.99 -24.66
CA VAL A 283 -25.02 27.83 -25.13
C VAL A 283 -24.52 29.17 -25.65
N LEU A 284 -23.63 29.85 -24.93
CA LEU A 284 -23.09 31.14 -25.34
C LEU A 284 -22.25 31.04 -26.62
N THR A 285 -21.46 29.99 -26.77
CA THR A 285 -20.64 29.74 -27.98
C THR A 285 -21.52 29.48 -29.21
N TYR A 286 -22.60 28.70 -29.04
CA TYR A 286 -23.61 28.49 -30.09
C TYR A 286 -24.23 29.83 -30.53
N MET A 287 -24.64 30.66 -29.57
CA MET A 287 -25.21 31.98 -29.84
C MET A 287 -24.20 32.91 -30.53
N LEU A 288 -22.95 32.95 -30.06
CA LEU A 288 -21.88 33.75 -30.64
C LEU A 288 -21.61 33.37 -32.10
N ARG A 289 -21.54 32.06 -32.41
CA ARG A 289 -21.37 31.57 -33.79
C ARG A 289 -22.56 31.93 -34.67
N ASN A 290 -23.79 31.77 -34.17
CA ASN A 290 -24.98 32.18 -34.90
C ASN A 290 -25.00 33.68 -35.22
N VAL A 291 -24.54 34.54 -34.30
CA VAL A 291 -24.46 35.99 -34.55
C VAL A 291 -23.36 36.32 -35.58
N ASN A 292 -22.20 35.64 -35.52
CA ASN A 292 -21.11 35.83 -36.48
C ASN A 292 -21.45 35.41 -37.92
N ILE A 293 -22.44 34.53 -38.12
CA ILE A 293 -22.94 34.15 -39.45
C ILE A 293 -23.57 35.35 -40.17
N TYR A 294 -24.15 36.31 -39.41
CA TYR A 294 -24.72 37.54 -39.96
C TYR A 294 -23.64 38.62 -40.10
N LYS A 295 -22.71 38.45 -41.04
CA LYS A 295 -21.81 39.55 -41.45
C LYS A 295 -22.56 40.57 -42.33
N PRO A 296 -22.25 41.88 -42.21
CA PRO A 296 -23.07 42.99 -42.73
C PRO A 296 -22.93 43.25 -44.24
N GLU A 297 -22.64 42.25 -45.07
CA GLU A 297 -22.67 42.41 -46.54
C GLU A 297 -24.07 42.17 -47.12
N ASP A 298 -24.99 41.61 -46.33
CA ASP A 298 -26.36 41.23 -46.73
C ASP A 298 -27.42 42.33 -46.63
N LEU A 299 -27.05 43.53 -46.19
CA LEU A 299 -27.96 44.66 -46.09
C LEU A 299 -27.71 45.68 -47.21
N THR A 300 -27.65 45.20 -48.45
CA THR A 300 -27.62 46.06 -49.65
C THR A 300 -28.95 46.01 -50.41
N SER A 301 -30.04 46.37 -49.74
CA SER A 301 -31.16 47.08 -50.38
C SER A 301 -32.21 47.43 -49.34
N ASP A 302 -32.50 48.74 -49.27
CA ASP A 302 -33.65 49.38 -48.64
C ASP A 302 -33.59 49.77 -47.14
N PHE A 303 -33.66 51.11 -46.95
CA PHE A 303 -33.94 51.91 -45.75
C PHE A 303 -32.82 52.20 -44.73
N GLY A 304 -32.09 53.31 -44.94
CA GLY A 304 -31.97 54.45 -44.02
C GLY A 304 -31.53 54.32 -42.55
N ASN A 305 -31.29 53.13 -41.97
CA ASN A 305 -31.00 52.97 -40.53
C ASN A 305 -29.90 51.93 -40.21
N ASN A 306 -29.03 51.63 -41.19
CA ASN A 306 -28.03 50.55 -41.10
C ASN A 306 -26.99 50.73 -39.98
N HIS A 307 -26.60 51.97 -39.66
CA HIS A 307 -25.57 52.21 -38.65
C HIS A 307 -26.02 51.85 -37.22
N SER A 308 -27.31 52.00 -36.90
CA SER A 308 -27.85 51.64 -35.58
C SER A 308 -27.96 50.12 -35.41
N HIS A 309 -28.26 49.38 -36.48
CA HIS A 309 -28.38 47.93 -36.44
C HIS A 309 -27.01 47.25 -36.32
N GLU A 310 -26.01 47.74 -37.04
CA GLU A 310 -24.63 47.24 -36.97
C GLU A 310 -24.02 47.48 -35.57
N GLN A 311 -24.25 48.67 -35.00
CA GLN A 311 -23.84 48.98 -33.62
C GLN A 311 -24.53 48.09 -32.58
N ARG A 312 -25.84 47.79 -32.74
CA ARG A 312 -26.58 46.88 -31.85
C ARG A 312 -26.08 45.44 -31.95
N LEU A 313 -25.77 44.97 -33.16
CA LEU A 313 -25.21 43.62 -33.39
C LEU A 313 -23.82 43.50 -32.77
N GLN A 314 -22.98 44.54 -32.95
CA GLN A 314 -21.66 44.61 -32.34
C GLN A 314 -21.74 44.64 -30.80
N HIS A 315 -22.66 45.42 -30.23
CA HIS A 315 -22.90 45.45 -28.78
C HIS A 315 -23.36 44.08 -28.24
N LYS A 316 -24.23 43.37 -28.97
CA LYS A 316 -24.64 42.00 -28.64
C LYS A 316 -23.46 41.02 -28.71
N LEU A 317 -22.59 41.14 -29.71
CA LEU A 317 -21.36 40.34 -29.82
C LEU A 317 -20.42 40.57 -28.64
N ASP A 318 -20.20 41.83 -28.26
CA ASP A 318 -19.30 42.17 -27.15
C ASP A 318 -19.87 41.70 -25.80
N ALA A 319 -21.17 41.86 -25.56
CA ALA A 319 -21.84 41.34 -24.36
C ALA A 319 -21.79 39.80 -24.27
N LEU A 320 -21.98 39.09 -25.39
CA LEU A 320 -21.84 37.63 -25.44
C LEU A 320 -20.40 37.18 -25.16
N LYS A 321 -19.39 37.89 -25.71
CA LYS A 321 -17.97 37.60 -25.46
C LYS A 321 -17.58 37.84 -24.00
N ASP A 322 -18.05 38.92 -23.38
CA ASP A 322 -17.70 39.22 -21.99
C ASP A 322 -18.34 38.21 -21.01
N ARG A 323 -19.55 37.73 -21.30
CA ARG A 323 -20.20 36.66 -20.54
C ARG A 323 -19.57 35.29 -20.78
N LEU A 324 -19.11 35.01 -22.00
CA LEU A 324 -18.30 33.82 -22.28
C LEU A 324 -17.02 33.83 -21.44
N LYS A 325 -16.27 34.94 -21.44
CA LYS A 325 -15.09 35.12 -20.58
C LYS A 325 -15.39 34.95 -19.09
N PHE A 326 -16.55 35.41 -18.62
CA PHE A 326 -16.96 35.22 -17.23
C PHE A 326 -17.11 33.73 -16.88
N TRP A 327 -17.81 32.97 -17.72
CA TRP A 327 -18.01 31.53 -17.50
C TRP A 327 -16.72 30.72 -17.71
N GLU A 328 -15.87 31.12 -18.67
CA GLU A 328 -14.51 30.57 -18.84
C GLU A 328 -13.67 30.80 -17.56
N ARG A 329 -13.67 32.01 -17.01
CA ARG A 329 -13.00 32.30 -15.73
C ARG A 329 -13.58 31.49 -14.57
N ARG A 330 -14.90 31.31 -14.50
CA ARG A 330 -15.55 30.47 -13.47
C ARG A 330 -15.16 29.01 -13.61
N LEU A 331 -15.02 28.50 -14.84
CA LEU A 331 -14.51 27.16 -15.10
C LEU A 331 -13.05 27.03 -14.62
N GLU A 332 -12.20 28.00 -14.94
CA GLU A 332 -10.81 28.07 -14.46
C GLU A 332 -10.72 28.12 -12.93
N GLU A 333 -11.58 28.91 -12.26
CA GLU A 333 -11.64 29.00 -10.79
C GLU A 333 -11.99 27.64 -10.15
N VAL A 334 -12.96 26.90 -10.71
CA VAL A 334 -13.33 25.56 -10.22
C VAL A 334 -12.20 24.56 -10.44
N GLU A 335 -11.52 24.62 -11.57
CA GLU A 335 -10.37 23.76 -11.86
C GLU A 335 -9.18 24.05 -10.96
N ALA A 336 -8.85 25.33 -10.74
CA ALA A 336 -7.80 25.76 -9.82
C ALA A 336 -8.09 25.32 -8.39
N CYS A 337 -9.34 25.49 -7.91
CA CYS A 337 -9.76 25.03 -6.59
C CYS A 337 -9.66 23.49 -6.46
N HIS A 338 -10.06 22.74 -7.48
CA HIS A 338 -9.90 21.29 -7.49
C HIS A 338 -8.42 20.87 -7.43
N GLN A 339 -7.57 21.48 -8.26
CA GLN A 339 -6.13 21.21 -8.28
C GLN A 339 -5.49 21.52 -6.92
N GLN A 340 -5.81 22.66 -6.30
CA GLN A 340 -5.31 23.04 -4.98
C GLN A 340 -5.73 22.04 -3.90
N ASN A 341 -7.00 21.63 -3.86
CA ASN A 341 -7.48 20.65 -2.88
C ASN A 341 -6.85 19.27 -3.07
N VAL A 342 -6.60 18.85 -4.32
CA VAL A 342 -5.90 17.59 -4.62
C VAL A 342 -4.43 17.68 -4.23
N ALA A 343 -3.76 18.83 -4.45
CA ALA A 343 -2.38 19.07 -4.02
C ALA A 343 -2.27 18.98 -2.50
N LEU A 344 -3.10 19.71 -1.74
CA LEU A 344 -3.14 19.64 -0.28
C LEU A 344 -3.39 18.22 0.25
N ALA A 345 -4.29 17.47 -0.39
CA ALA A 345 -4.52 16.07 -0.03
C ALA A 345 -3.31 15.17 -0.35
N SER A 346 -2.58 15.45 -1.45
CA SER A 346 -1.38 14.71 -1.81
C SER A 346 -0.25 14.99 -0.84
N ASP A 347 -0.03 16.26 -0.49
CA ASP A 347 1.01 16.67 0.46
C ASP A 347 0.80 16.00 1.82
N ARG A 348 -0.45 15.93 2.29
CA ARG A 348 -0.83 15.19 3.52
C ARG A 348 -0.51 13.71 3.44
N ARG A 349 -0.79 13.07 2.29
CA ARG A 349 -0.45 11.66 2.05
C ARG A 349 1.07 11.48 2.05
N ASP A 350 1.80 12.30 1.31
CA ASP A 350 3.25 12.22 1.18
C ASP A 350 3.93 12.37 2.54
N MET A 351 3.50 13.35 3.35
CA MET A 351 3.99 13.54 4.71
C MET A 351 3.73 12.31 5.59
N MET A 352 2.53 11.72 5.53
CA MET A 352 2.22 10.49 6.26
C MET A 352 3.12 9.32 5.81
N VAL A 353 3.36 9.17 4.51
CA VAL A 353 4.26 8.14 3.99
C VAL A 353 5.69 8.38 4.49
N CYS A 354 6.18 9.61 4.47
CA CYS A 354 7.49 9.98 5.02
C CYS A 354 7.60 9.64 6.52
N PHE A 355 6.56 9.91 7.32
CA PHE A 355 6.53 9.52 8.72
C PHE A 355 6.59 8.01 8.91
N LEU A 356 5.81 7.24 8.17
CA LEU A 356 5.84 5.78 8.21
C LEU A 356 7.21 5.21 7.81
N LEU A 357 7.86 5.81 6.80
CA LEU A 357 9.21 5.44 6.38
C LEU A 357 10.23 5.79 7.47
N LEU A 358 10.12 6.96 8.10
CA LEU A 358 11.01 7.35 9.20
C LEU A 358 10.87 6.41 10.41
N GLU A 359 9.65 5.99 10.75
CA GLU A 359 9.46 4.98 11.81
C GLU A 359 10.13 3.65 11.43
N LEU A 360 10.08 3.25 10.16
CA LEU A 360 10.70 2.02 9.67
C LEU A 360 12.23 2.13 9.71
N GLU A 361 12.80 3.20 9.16
CA GLU A 361 14.25 3.46 9.10
C GLU A 361 14.87 3.58 10.49
N THR A 362 14.16 4.19 11.44
CA THR A 362 14.61 4.28 12.83
C THR A 362 14.26 3.03 13.66
N VAL A 363 13.70 2.00 13.03
CA VAL A 363 13.25 0.74 13.66
C VAL A 363 12.31 0.99 14.85
N GLY A 364 11.51 2.05 14.75
CA GLY A 364 10.51 2.49 15.73
C GLY A 364 11.07 3.25 16.93
N ASN A 365 12.27 3.83 16.81
CA ASN A 365 12.82 4.77 17.80
C ASN A 365 12.20 6.18 17.66
N ILE A 366 11.72 6.54 16.48
CA ILE A 366 10.80 7.64 16.25
C ILE A 366 9.43 7.05 15.91
N ARG A 367 8.37 7.55 16.54
CA ARG A 367 6.97 7.15 16.25
C ARG A 367 6.04 8.34 16.26
N PHE A 368 5.01 8.27 15.44
CA PHE A 368 4.01 9.31 15.28
C PHE A 368 2.64 8.79 15.70
N GLU A 369 1.96 9.56 16.54
CA GLU A 369 0.60 9.29 17.00
C GLU A 369 -0.28 10.48 16.62
N GLU A 370 -1.21 10.28 15.70
CA GLU A 370 -2.17 11.31 15.32
C GLU A 370 -3.31 11.35 16.34
N GLY A 371 -3.56 12.53 16.89
CA GLY A 371 -4.53 12.71 17.96
C GLY A 371 -5.96 12.76 17.47
N ASN A 372 -6.87 12.22 18.29
CA ASN A 372 -8.30 12.26 18.06
C ASN A 372 -9.03 13.03 19.19
N THR A 373 -10.24 13.50 18.90
CA THR A 373 -11.05 14.26 19.87
C THR A 373 -11.50 13.45 21.09
N SER A 374 -11.40 12.11 21.04
CA SER A 374 -11.67 11.24 22.19
C SER A 374 -10.49 11.11 23.15
N GLU A 375 -9.29 11.51 22.75
CA GLU A 375 -8.08 11.40 23.55
C GLU A 375 -7.86 12.63 24.44
N PRO A 376 -7.64 12.45 25.76
CA PRO A 376 -7.47 13.57 26.69
C PRO A 376 -6.27 14.49 26.36
N TRP A 377 -5.20 13.92 25.79
CA TRP A 377 -4.00 14.67 25.45
C TRP A 377 -4.24 15.60 24.25
N PHE A 378 -5.04 15.18 23.27
CA PHE A 378 -5.39 16.00 22.11
C PHE A 378 -6.17 17.25 22.54
N THR A 379 -7.21 17.08 23.35
CA THR A 379 -8.03 18.20 23.85
C THR A 379 -7.19 19.19 24.65
N SER A 380 -6.29 18.67 25.51
CA SER A 380 -5.38 19.52 26.29
C SER A 380 -4.44 20.35 25.41
N CYS A 381 -3.88 19.76 24.36
CA CYS A 381 -3.04 20.47 23.39
C CYS A 381 -3.84 21.49 22.57
N TYR A 382 -5.05 21.12 22.13
CA TYR A 382 -5.95 21.97 21.36
C TYR A 382 -6.36 23.23 22.15
N ASP A 383 -6.78 23.05 23.41
CA ASP A 383 -7.16 24.17 24.29
C ASP A 383 -5.97 25.08 24.61
N LEU A 384 -4.78 24.49 24.81
CA LEU A 384 -3.55 25.24 25.04
C LEU A 384 -3.21 26.12 23.83
N LEU A 385 -3.26 25.57 22.61
CA LEU A 385 -3.03 26.31 21.37
C LEU A 385 -3.98 27.50 21.22
N LEU A 386 -5.29 27.28 21.40
CA LEU A 386 -6.28 28.34 21.32
C LEU A 386 -6.10 29.41 22.41
N SER A 387 -5.75 29.00 23.63
CA SER A 387 -5.53 29.94 24.74
C SER A 387 -4.33 30.86 24.54
N ARG A 388 -3.36 30.44 23.71
CA ARG A 388 -2.13 31.19 23.42
C ARG A 388 -2.24 32.08 22.17
N PHE A 389 -3.28 31.91 21.37
CA PHE A 389 -3.52 32.77 20.20
C PHE A 389 -4.14 34.10 20.62
N CYS A 390 -3.50 35.21 20.26
CA CYS A 390 -3.99 36.56 20.51
C CYS A 390 -4.39 37.23 19.19
N ALA A 391 -5.70 37.32 18.91
CA ALA A 391 -6.21 37.93 17.68
C ALA A 391 -5.79 39.41 17.49
N TRP A 392 -5.49 40.12 18.58
CA TRP A 392 -5.08 41.53 18.54
C TRP A 392 -3.70 41.72 17.91
N ASP A 393 -2.77 40.80 18.14
CA ASP A 393 -1.40 40.89 17.62
C ASP A 393 -1.35 40.70 16.09
N TYR A 394 -2.32 39.97 15.53
CA TYR A 394 -2.39 39.63 14.10
C TYR A 394 -3.42 40.45 13.32
N LYS A 395 -4.04 41.45 13.95
CA LYS A 395 -4.98 42.38 13.33
C LYS A 395 -4.43 43.09 12.08
N PRO A 396 -3.14 43.50 11.99
CA PRO A 396 -2.58 44.10 10.77
C PRO A 396 -2.60 43.17 9.54
N HIS A 397 -2.72 41.86 9.76
CA HIS A 397 -2.72 40.84 8.71
C HIS A 397 -4.13 40.30 8.41
N ASN A 398 -5.20 40.95 8.90
CA ASN A 398 -6.60 40.52 8.77
C ASN A 398 -6.90 39.12 9.33
N ILE A 399 -6.12 38.63 10.28
CA ILE A 399 -6.30 37.32 10.91
C ILE A 399 -7.11 37.49 12.20
N SER A 400 -8.25 36.80 12.30
CA SER A 400 -9.14 36.83 13.47
C SER A 400 -9.03 35.60 14.38
N GLY A 401 -8.39 34.53 13.93
CA GLY A 401 -8.35 33.26 14.64
C GLY A 401 -7.41 32.25 13.99
N ILE A 402 -7.25 31.10 14.65
CA ILE A 402 -6.61 29.90 14.10
C ILE A 402 -7.60 28.74 14.14
N LYS A 403 -7.56 27.89 13.13
CA LYS A 403 -8.30 26.64 13.05
C LYS A 403 -7.31 25.49 13.02
N ILE A 404 -7.22 24.75 14.12
CA ILE A 404 -6.33 23.60 14.22
C ILE A 404 -6.98 22.46 13.44
N SER A 405 -6.28 21.97 12.43
CA SER A 405 -6.72 20.89 11.55
C SER A 405 -6.21 19.52 12.01
N ARG A 406 -5.01 19.48 12.61
CA ARG A 406 -4.36 18.23 13.02
C ARG A 406 -3.37 18.48 14.15
N ILE A 407 -3.23 17.51 15.04
CA ILE A 407 -2.17 17.46 16.05
C ILE A 407 -1.56 16.06 16.02
N ILE A 408 -0.25 15.97 15.80
CA ILE A 408 0.51 14.73 15.79
C ILE A 408 1.48 14.76 16.96
N ARG A 409 1.37 13.79 17.85
CA ARG A 409 2.33 13.58 18.93
C ARG A 409 3.51 12.76 18.44
N ILE A 410 4.71 13.24 18.74
CA ILE A 410 5.97 12.64 18.32
C ILE A 410 6.63 11.96 19.52
N HIS A 411 6.90 10.67 19.38
CA HIS A 411 7.68 9.90 20.33
C HIS A 411 9.10 9.73 19.81
N ASN A 412 9.95 10.72 20.06
CA ASN A 412 11.34 10.70 19.62
C ASN A 412 12.27 10.18 20.72
N ARG A 413 12.43 8.86 20.79
CA ARG A 413 13.37 8.24 21.74
C ARG A 413 14.81 8.50 21.35
N ALA A 414 15.09 8.60 20.06
CA ALA A 414 16.44 8.79 19.56
C ALA A 414 17.03 10.12 20.04
N LEU A 415 16.33 11.22 19.76
CA LEU A 415 16.74 12.54 20.19
C LEU A 415 16.76 12.67 21.71
N ARG A 416 15.83 12.03 22.43
CA ARG A 416 15.83 12.03 23.90
C ARG A 416 17.08 11.35 24.48
N GLN A 417 17.53 10.23 23.89
CA GLN A 417 18.77 9.57 24.32
C GLN A 417 20.01 10.38 23.93
N LEU A 418 20.00 11.04 22.78
CA LEU A 418 21.07 11.95 22.35
C LEU A 418 21.21 13.14 23.32
N LEU A 419 20.11 13.76 23.72
CA LEU A 419 20.12 14.86 24.70
C LEU A 419 20.60 14.40 26.08
N LEU A 420 20.16 13.23 26.54
CA LEU A 420 20.66 12.63 27.79
C LEU A 420 22.17 12.37 27.71
N PHE A 421 22.67 11.91 26.57
CA PHE A 421 24.10 11.71 26.33
C PHE A 421 24.88 13.02 26.43
N VAL A 422 24.42 14.09 25.78
CA VAL A 422 25.03 15.43 25.87
C VAL A 422 25.03 15.93 27.32
N CYS A 423 23.92 15.79 28.05
CA CYS A 423 23.85 16.17 29.47
C CYS A 423 24.90 15.46 30.33
N VAL A 424 25.13 14.17 30.10
CA VAL A 424 26.14 13.38 30.82
C VAL A 424 27.56 13.85 30.48
N CYS A 425 27.82 14.21 29.22
CA CYS A 425 29.13 14.69 28.79
C CYS A 425 29.48 16.10 29.28
N VAL A 426 28.50 16.99 29.47
CA VAL A 426 28.75 18.41 29.80
C VAL A 426 28.67 18.71 31.32
N CYS A 427 28.38 17.72 32.18
CA CYS A 427 28.27 17.91 33.64
C CYS A 427 27.28 19.02 34.08
N VAL A 428 26.24 19.32 33.28
CA VAL A 428 25.20 20.29 33.65
C VAL A 428 24.10 19.57 34.43
N CYS A 429 24.40 19.21 35.68
CA CYS A 429 23.39 18.88 36.67
C CYS A 429 22.89 20.17 37.30
N ASP A 430 22.00 20.92 36.62
CA ASP A 430 21.22 21.93 37.31
C ASP A 430 19.72 21.77 37.08
N ARG A 431 18.96 22.03 38.14
CA ARG A 431 17.54 21.64 38.37
C ARG A 431 16.52 22.26 37.40
N ASN A 432 16.96 22.85 36.29
CA ASN A 432 16.14 23.55 35.31
C ASN A 432 15.82 22.76 34.03
N TYR A 433 16.24 21.49 33.91
CA TYR A 433 15.91 20.63 32.75
C TYR A 433 14.41 20.59 32.39
N LYS A 434 13.51 20.66 33.39
CA LYS A 434 12.06 20.74 33.15
C LYS A 434 11.56 22.09 32.61
N ARG A 435 12.27 23.20 32.91
CA ARG A 435 11.90 24.55 32.46
C ARG A 435 12.40 24.87 31.06
N CYS A 436 13.51 24.27 30.62
CA CYS A 436 14.02 24.42 29.25
C CYS A 436 13.16 23.70 28.18
N MET A 437 12.22 22.85 28.59
CA MET A 437 11.25 22.18 27.70
C MET A 437 9.92 22.95 27.52
N GLU A 438 9.80 24.19 28.02
CA GLU A 438 8.58 25.01 27.92
C GLU A 438 8.48 25.79 26.60
N TYR A 439 8.69 25.18 25.44
CA TYR A 439 8.50 25.87 24.15
C TYR A 439 7.81 24.96 23.13
N LEU A 440 6.65 25.40 22.63
CA LEU A 440 5.65 24.51 22.05
C LEU A 440 5.60 24.45 20.52
N PHE A 441 6.10 25.46 19.79
CA PHE A 441 5.77 25.63 18.36
C PHE A 441 6.97 26.03 17.50
N TYR A 442 7.14 25.32 16.38
CA TYR A 442 8.01 25.68 15.26
C TYR A 442 7.11 25.98 14.06
N VAL A 443 7.38 27.07 13.35
CA VAL A 443 6.65 27.49 12.15
C VAL A 443 7.66 27.59 11.00
N PRO A 444 7.50 26.82 9.90
CA PRO A 444 8.38 26.90 8.73
C PRO A 444 8.36 28.30 8.10
N ASP A 445 9.44 28.68 7.41
CA ASP A 445 9.48 29.93 6.66
C ASP A 445 8.57 29.84 5.42
N PRO A 446 7.50 30.66 5.30
CA PRO A 446 6.58 30.63 4.17
C PRO A 446 7.22 30.99 2.82
N GLU A 447 8.43 31.55 2.80
CA GLU A 447 9.17 31.88 1.57
C GLU A 447 10.08 30.74 1.06
N HIS A 448 10.31 29.68 1.86
CA HIS A 448 11.18 28.54 1.50
C HIS A 448 10.37 27.27 1.19
N SER A 449 10.80 26.55 0.16
CA SER A 449 10.10 25.43 -0.48
C SER A 449 10.04 24.15 0.37
N CYS A 450 8.86 23.50 0.34
CA CYS A 450 8.50 22.16 0.86
C CYS A 450 8.76 21.92 2.37
N GLU A 451 7.69 22.00 3.17
CA GLU A 451 7.72 21.77 4.63
C GLU A 451 8.40 20.45 5.05
N SER A 452 8.40 19.42 4.19
CA SER A 452 9.03 18.12 4.50
C SER A 452 10.55 18.18 4.63
N ASP A 453 11.20 19.07 3.86
CA ASP A 453 12.66 19.10 3.74
C ASP A 453 13.33 19.71 4.98
N GLU A 454 12.58 20.50 5.76
CA GLU A 454 13.04 21.08 7.03
C GLU A 454 12.58 20.26 8.24
N ILE A 455 11.36 19.72 8.24
CA ILE A 455 10.80 18.99 9.38
C ILE A 455 11.54 17.67 9.63
N LEU A 456 11.83 16.88 8.58
CA LEU A 456 12.45 15.56 8.76
C LEU A 456 13.85 15.64 9.40
N PRO A 457 14.77 16.53 8.96
CA PRO A 457 16.05 16.72 9.64
C PRO A 457 15.93 17.16 11.09
N ILE A 458 14.95 17.99 11.44
CA ILE A 458 14.71 18.43 12.83
C ILE A 458 14.26 17.25 13.70
N LEU A 459 13.41 16.37 13.16
CA LEU A 459 12.98 15.17 13.86
C LEU A 459 14.12 14.15 14.04
N GLU A 460 15.08 14.08 13.12
CA GLU A 460 16.22 13.16 13.23
C GLU A 460 17.34 13.71 14.12
N ASN A 461 17.72 14.97 13.94
CA ASN A 461 18.94 15.55 14.49
C ASN A 461 18.70 16.63 15.55
N GLY A 462 17.45 17.04 15.77
CA GLY A 462 17.10 18.19 16.60
C GLY A 462 17.23 19.54 15.88
N PHE A 463 16.95 20.63 16.58
CA PHE A 463 17.11 21.98 16.05
C PHE A 463 18.60 22.33 15.87
N LYS A 464 18.96 22.96 14.74
CA LYS A 464 20.32 23.46 14.51
C LYS A 464 20.60 24.71 15.35
N THR A 465 21.87 25.01 15.59
CA THR A 465 22.28 26.26 16.27
C THR A 465 22.00 27.48 15.38
N ALA A 466 21.78 28.64 16.01
CA ALA A 466 21.52 29.91 15.32
C ALA A 466 22.61 30.26 14.29
N ASP A 467 23.87 29.90 14.57
CA ASP A 467 24.99 30.15 13.65
C ASP A 467 25.01 29.15 12.48
N ALA A 468 24.55 27.91 12.66
CA ALA A 468 24.39 26.94 11.57
C ALA A 468 23.25 27.31 10.60
N TYR A 469 22.17 27.93 11.09
CA TYR A 469 21.12 28.50 10.23
C TYR A 469 21.61 29.70 9.40
N LYS A 470 22.53 30.52 9.93
CA LYS A 470 23.14 31.64 9.19
C LYS A 470 24.06 31.18 8.05
N VAL A 471 24.80 30.07 8.25
CA VAL A 471 25.73 29.54 7.23
C VAL A 471 25.00 28.93 6.03
N GLN A 472 23.80 28.36 6.23
CA GLN A 472 22.99 27.84 5.12
C GLN A 472 22.34 28.95 4.27
N ASN A 473 22.22 30.18 4.78
CA ASN A 473 21.62 31.32 4.08
C ASN A 473 22.52 32.57 4.12
N PRO A 474 23.61 32.60 3.32
CA PRO A 474 24.57 33.73 3.31
C PRO A 474 24.05 35.01 2.61
N SER A 475 22.81 35.02 2.10
CA SER A 475 22.30 36.05 1.18
C SER A 475 21.49 37.19 1.82
N LYS A 476 21.44 37.34 3.16
CA LYS A 476 20.85 38.52 3.81
C LYS A 476 21.82 39.13 4.85
N PRO A 477 22.35 40.34 4.64
CA PRO A 477 22.98 41.10 5.71
C PRO A 477 21.89 41.64 6.65
N ASP A 478 22.25 41.79 7.92
CA ASP A 478 21.40 42.26 9.03
C ASP A 478 20.37 43.32 8.62
N MET A 479 19.08 43.00 8.78
CA MET A 479 18.04 44.02 8.98
C MET A 479 18.20 44.60 10.39
N LEU A 480 19.25 45.39 10.60
CA LEU A 480 19.24 46.48 11.57
C LEU A 480 18.28 47.55 11.03
N CYS A 481 17.01 47.49 11.43
CA CYS A 481 16.11 48.62 11.20
C CYS A 481 16.54 49.82 12.09
N PRO A 482 16.62 51.03 11.53
CA PRO A 482 17.13 52.21 12.21
C PRO A 482 16.23 52.65 13.37
N SER A 483 16.89 53.09 14.42
CA SER A 483 16.33 53.70 15.62
C SER A 483 15.59 55.00 15.31
N SER A 484 14.26 54.96 15.15
CA SER A 484 13.36 56.09 15.48
C SER A 484 11.88 55.72 15.26
N LEU A 485 11.17 55.34 16.32
CA LEU A 485 9.73 55.57 16.59
C LEU A 485 9.38 54.94 17.97
N PRO A 486 8.39 55.46 18.71
CA PRO A 486 8.40 55.47 20.17
C PRO A 486 8.12 54.11 20.83
N ASP A 487 8.84 53.88 21.92
CA ASP A 487 8.65 52.82 22.90
C ASP A 487 7.26 52.88 23.55
N SER A 488 6.37 51.96 23.21
CA SER A 488 5.19 51.67 24.05
C SER A 488 4.55 50.29 23.86
N CYS A 489 5.20 49.35 23.18
CA CYS A 489 4.63 48.02 22.95
C CYS A 489 5.52 46.93 23.55
N GLU A 490 5.11 46.39 24.72
CA GLU A 490 5.66 45.17 25.33
C GLU A 490 5.65 43.96 24.36
N CYS A 491 4.86 44.01 23.28
CA CYS A 491 4.76 42.97 22.26
C CYS A 491 6.10 42.72 21.52
N LYS A 492 6.99 43.73 21.38
CA LYS A 492 8.33 43.53 20.78
C LYS A 492 9.31 42.79 21.70
N GLN A 493 9.13 42.84 23.02
CA GLN A 493 9.92 42.04 23.96
C GLN A 493 9.40 40.60 24.05
N GLN A 494 8.09 40.38 23.93
CA GLN A 494 7.51 39.04 23.89
C GLN A 494 7.77 38.30 22.57
N GLN A 495 7.76 39.00 21.43
CA GLN A 495 8.23 38.44 20.16
C GLN A 495 9.71 38.05 20.23
N LYS A 496 10.57 38.77 20.97
CA LYS A 496 11.97 38.35 21.19
C LYS A 496 12.11 37.10 22.08
N LEU A 497 11.18 36.88 23.00
CA LEU A 497 11.17 35.70 23.88
C LEU A 497 10.69 34.42 23.18
N TRP A 498 9.97 34.52 22.05
CA TRP A 498 9.56 33.35 21.26
C TRP A 498 10.62 32.90 20.24
N TYR A 499 11.66 33.73 20.02
CA TYR A 499 12.72 33.48 19.04
C TYR A 499 14.14 33.44 19.63
N MET A 500 14.31 33.58 20.95
CA MET A 500 15.62 33.40 21.60
C MET A 500 15.80 31.96 22.06
N PHE A 501 16.34 31.16 21.16
CA PHE A 501 16.68 29.77 21.40
C PHE A 501 17.98 29.64 22.19
N ASP A 502 17.94 28.83 23.25
CA ASP A 502 19.09 27.98 23.58
C ASP A 502 18.92 26.71 22.72
N ASN A 503 19.46 26.75 21.49
CA ASN A 503 19.15 25.79 20.42
C ASN A 503 19.55 24.33 20.75
N GLU A 504 20.28 24.10 21.83
CA GLU A 504 20.90 22.81 22.12
C GLU A 504 19.97 21.80 22.81
N MET A 505 18.74 22.18 23.21
CA MET A 505 17.93 21.34 24.14
C MET A 505 16.40 21.32 23.92
N VAL A 506 15.88 21.49 22.70
CA VAL A 506 14.42 21.42 22.43
C VAL A 506 14.00 20.10 21.78
N LEU A 507 13.07 19.38 22.41
CA LEU A 507 12.44 18.17 21.87
C LEU A 507 11.13 18.53 21.15
N PRO A 508 10.99 18.27 19.84
CA PRO A 508 9.70 18.39 19.17
C PRO A 508 8.78 17.25 19.64
N GLU A 509 7.83 17.56 20.53
CA GLU A 509 6.85 16.58 21.04
C GLU A 509 5.52 16.59 20.28
N TYR A 510 5.18 17.71 19.60
CA TYR A 510 3.95 17.85 18.84
C TYR A 510 4.20 18.57 17.52
N LEU A 511 3.59 18.08 16.44
CA LEU A 511 3.43 18.78 15.18
C LEU A 511 1.97 19.19 15.05
N VAL A 512 1.72 20.44 14.66
CA VAL A 512 0.37 21.01 14.63
C VAL A 512 0.13 21.65 13.27
N ASP A 513 -0.89 21.17 12.57
CA ASP A 513 -1.32 21.76 11.31
C ASP A 513 -2.51 22.69 11.62
N PHE A 514 -2.39 23.98 11.30
CA PHE A 514 -3.47 24.95 11.53
C PHE A 514 -3.59 25.96 10.39
N GLU A 515 -4.81 26.45 10.19
CA GLU A 515 -5.14 27.46 9.19
C GLU A 515 -5.44 28.79 9.89
N TYR A 516 -4.95 29.91 9.34
CA TYR A 516 -5.37 31.23 9.79
C TYR A 516 -6.78 31.55 9.30
N ILE A 517 -7.65 31.94 10.23
CA ILE A 517 -8.98 32.44 9.92
C ILE A 517 -8.83 33.92 9.56
N THR A 518 -8.83 34.22 8.26
CA THR A 518 -8.85 35.60 7.77
C THR A 518 -10.28 36.11 7.67
N GLN A 519 -10.51 37.37 8.04
CA GLN A 519 -11.76 38.05 7.73
C GLN A 519 -11.79 38.36 6.23
N VAL A 520 -12.03 37.34 5.42
CA VAL A 520 -12.38 37.55 4.01
C VAL A 520 -13.80 38.11 4.00
N TYR A 521 -13.99 39.27 3.37
CA TYR A 521 -15.31 39.67 2.89
C TYR A 521 -15.80 38.54 1.99
N VAL A 522 -16.63 37.67 2.56
CA VAL A 522 -17.33 36.63 1.83
C VAL A 522 -18.21 37.36 0.82
N PHE A 523 -17.76 37.49 -0.43
CA PHE A 523 -18.69 37.52 -1.53
C PHE A 523 -19.42 36.20 -1.44
N ASN A 524 -20.65 36.24 -0.93
CA ASN A 524 -21.54 35.10 -0.83
C ASN A 524 -21.66 34.45 -2.21
N ASN A 525 -20.83 33.44 -2.47
CA ASN A 525 -21.05 32.45 -3.52
C ASN A 525 -22.14 31.48 -3.04
N SER A 526 -23.34 32.00 -2.83
CA SER A 526 -24.54 31.27 -3.25
C SER A 526 -24.74 31.64 -4.73
N PRO A 527 -25.21 30.75 -5.60
CA PRO A 527 -25.72 31.19 -6.88
C PRO A 527 -26.95 32.04 -6.57
N SER A 528 -26.76 33.33 -6.34
CA SER A 528 -27.87 34.24 -6.22
C SER A 528 -28.61 34.19 -7.55
N SER A 529 -29.92 33.97 -7.48
CA SER A 529 -30.82 33.93 -8.65
C SER A 529 -30.64 35.14 -9.58
N SER A 530 -30.10 36.25 -9.05
CA SER A 530 -29.73 37.47 -9.77
C SER A 530 -28.79 37.29 -10.96
N HIS A 531 -27.99 36.21 -11.01
CA HIS A 531 -27.08 35.97 -12.14
C HIS A 531 -27.70 35.13 -13.27
N LEU A 532 -28.77 34.40 -12.99
CA LEU A 532 -29.58 33.73 -14.03
C LEU A 532 -30.43 34.75 -14.81
N ASP A 533 -30.88 35.80 -14.13
CA ASP A 533 -31.65 36.90 -14.73
C ASP A 533 -30.83 37.67 -15.79
N LEU A 534 -29.54 37.91 -15.51
CA LEU A 534 -28.59 38.51 -16.46
C LEU A 534 -28.38 37.65 -17.72
N ASP A 535 -28.61 36.34 -17.61
CA ASP A 535 -28.49 35.43 -18.75
C ASP A 535 -29.72 35.44 -19.66
N GLU A 536 -30.92 35.50 -19.09
CA GLU A 536 -32.15 35.71 -19.85
C GLU A 536 -32.16 37.08 -20.52
N GLU A 537 -31.74 38.14 -19.83
CA GLU A 537 -31.71 39.50 -20.37
C GLU A 537 -30.90 39.61 -21.66
N ALA A 538 -29.77 38.91 -21.75
CA ALA A 538 -28.90 38.98 -22.92
C ALA A 538 -29.17 37.89 -23.98
N LEU A 539 -29.91 36.82 -23.63
CA LEU A 539 -30.62 36.00 -24.63
C LEU A 539 -31.76 36.81 -25.28
N ASN A 540 -32.38 37.71 -24.51
CA ASN A 540 -33.51 38.55 -24.91
C ASN A 540 -33.11 39.92 -25.51
N MET A 541 -31.81 40.26 -25.57
CA MET A 541 -31.34 41.49 -26.21
C MET A 541 -31.65 41.51 -27.72
N GLU A 542 -32.27 42.61 -28.17
CA GLU A 542 -32.41 42.91 -29.59
C GLU A 542 -31.02 43.07 -30.27
N PRO A 543 -30.81 42.58 -31.50
CA PRO A 543 -31.78 41.93 -32.38
C PRO A 543 -31.91 40.43 -32.08
N ILE A 544 -33.15 39.96 -31.93
CA ILE A 544 -33.47 38.54 -31.90
C ILE A 544 -33.31 38.01 -33.34
N LEU A 545 -32.22 37.30 -33.59
CA LEU A 545 -32.01 36.62 -34.87
C LEU A 545 -33.07 35.54 -35.01
N LYS A 546 -33.82 35.52 -36.12
CA LYS A 546 -34.79 34.45 -36.37
C LYS A 546 -34.02 33.12 -36.41
N PRO A 547 -34.48 32.08 -35.70
CA PRO A 547 -33.83 30.78 -35.76
C PRO A 547 -33.81 30.30 -37.22
N HIS A 548 -32.61 29.95 -37.72
CA HIS A 548 -32.50 29.34 -39.04
C HIS A 548 -33.22 27.99 -39.04
N PRO A 549 -34.03 27.67 -40.07
CA PRO A 549 -34.66 26.36 -40.18
C PRO A 549 -33.57 25.28 -40.28
N LYS A 550 -33.65 24.26 -39.41
CA LYS A 550 -32.71 23.14 -39.39
C LYS A 550 -32.77 22.37 -40.72
N LEU A 551 -31.63 22.20 -41.37
CA LEU A 551 -31.51 21.37 -42.57
C LEU A 551 -31.49 19.89 -42.18
N LEU A 552 -32.64 19.23 -42.32
CA LEU A 552 -32.79 17.79 -42.04
C LEU A 552 -32.14 16.90 -43.12
N SER A 553 -31.90 17.43 -44.33
CA SER A 553 -31.18 16.78 -45.41
C SER A 553 -30.57 17.80 -46.36
N LEU A 554 -29.34 17.56 -46.82
CA LEU A 554 -28.70 18.34 -47.88
C LEU A 554 -29.13 17.80 -49.25
N ASP A 555 -29.93 18.57 -49.97
CA ASP A 555 -30.13 18.41 -51.41
C ASP A 555 -29.31 19.45 -52.19
N GLU A 556 -29.05 19.19 -53.48
CA GLU A 556 -28.27 20.10 -54.34
C GLU A 556 -28.83 21.52 -54.35
N LYS A 557 -30.16 21.65 -54.31
CA LYS A 557 -30.87 22.93 -54.28
C LYS A 557 -30.63 23.70 -52.97
N SER A 558 -30.70 23.05 -51.80
CA SER A 558 -30.40 23.72 -50.53
C SER A 558 -28.93 24.06 -50.42
N THR A 559 -28.03 23.20 -50.91
CA THR A 559 -26.57 23.43 -50.87
C THR A 559 -26.16 24.65 -51.70
N LEU A 560 -26.71 24.78 -52.91
CA LEU A 560 -26.51 25.95 -53.76
C LEU A 560 -27.11 27.23 -53.14
N THR A 561 -28.24 27.10 -52.45
CA THR A 561 -28.90 28.23 -51.76
C THR A 561 -28.09 28.71 -50.56
N LEU A 562 -27.56 27.78 -49.74
CA LEU A 562 -26.71 28.06 -48.57
C LEU A 562 -25.37 28.67 -48.97
N ALA A 563 -24.74 28.14 -50.01
CA ALA A 563 -23.44 28.61 -50.48
C ALA A 563 -23.53 29.80 -51.46
N ARG A 564 -24.73 30.26 -51.80
CA ARG A 564 -25.00 31.35 -52.76
C ARG A 564 -24.27 31.17 -54.08
N ALA A 565 -24.26 29.93 -54.57
CA ALA A 565 -23.56 29.55 -55.79
C ALA A 565 -24.56 29.06 -56.83
N ASN A 566 -24.25 29.30 -58.11
CA ASN A 566 -25.03 28.77 -59.22
C ASN A 566 -24.58 27.36 -59.63
N VAL A 567 -23.36 26.97 -59.25
CA VAL A 567 -22.75 25.69 -59.59
C VAL A 567 -21.97 25.15 -58.39
N LEU A 568 -22.15 23.86 -58.08
CA LEU A 568 -21.51 23.19 -56.94
C LEU A 568 -19.98 23.28 -56.96
N SER A 569 -19.36 23.32 -58.14
CA SER A 569 -17.91 23.40 -58.31
C SER A 569 -17.30 24.78 -57.98
N GLN A 570 -18.11 25.81 -57.73
CA GLN A 570 -17.64 27.16 -57.35
C GLN A 570 -17.65 27.41 -55.84
N ILE A 571 -18.20 26.47 -55.05
CA ILE A 571 -18.33 26.62 -53.61
C ILE A 571 -16.97 26.39 -52.94
N THR A 572 -16.39 27.46 -52.40
CA THR A 572 -15.12 27.42 -51.66
C THR A 572 -15.32 27.44 -50.14
N VAL A 573 -16.47 27.92 -49.66
CA VAL A 573 -16.81 28.01 -48.24
C VAL A 573 -18.20 27.41 -48.02
N LEU A 574 -18.31 26.46 -47.10
CA LEU A 574 -19.58 25.83 -46.73
C LEU A 574 -19.72 25.82 -45.21
N ASN A 575 -20.82 26.41 -44.72
CA ASN A 575 -21.15 26.46 -43.31
C ASN A 575 -22.45 25.67 -43.05
N LEU A 576 -22.34 24.60 -42.26
CA LEU A 576 -23.44 23.72 -41.84
C LEU A 576 -23.60 23.69 -40.32
N HIS A 577 -23.18 24.74 -39.63
CA HIS A 577 -23.31 24.89 -38.19
C HIS A 577 -24.77 24.71 -37.70
N GLY A 578 -24.99 23.96 -36.61
CA GLY A 578 -26.27 23.95 -35.90
C GLY A 578 -27.43 23.20 -36.58
N ASN A 579 -27.15 22.24 -37.47
CA ASN A 579 -28.19 21.56 -38.28
C ASN A 579 -28.56 20.14 -37.80
N SER A 580 -28.04 19.69 -36.65
CA SER A 580 -28.28 18.32 -36.13
C SER A 580 -27.93 17.21 -37.14
N LEU A 581 -26.95 17.45 -38.01
CA LEU A 581 -26.50 16.52 -39.04
C LEU A 581 -25.62 15.42 -38.44
N ASN A 582 -25.73 14.19 -38.96
CA ASN A 582 -24.83 13.08 -38.62
C ASN A 582 -24.06 12.52 -39.83
N LYS A 583 -24.43 12.94 -41.04
CA LYS A 583 -23.82 12.57 -42.32
C LYS A 583 -23.98 13.70 -43.33
N ILE A 584 -23.10 13.74 -44.33
CA ILE A 584 -23.13 14.72 -45.42
C ILE A 584 -23.11 13.99 -46.77
N PRO A 585 -24.28 13.54 -47.27
CA PRO A 585 -24.33 12.85 -48.55
C PRO A 585 -23.89 13.78 -49.69
N GLU A 586 -23.16 13.24 -50.66
CA GLU A 586 -22.76 13.91 -51.91
C GLU A 586 -21.80 15.11 -51.80
N ILE A 587 -21.18 15.37 -50.64
CA ILE A 587 -20.20 16.47 -50.46
C ILE A 587 -18.96 16.34 -51.39
N SER A 588 -18.65 15.13 -51.84
CA SER A 588 -17.60 14.84 -52.82
C SER A 588 -17.71 15.61 -54.15
N ARG A 589 -18.89 16.15 -54.49
CA ARG A 589 -19.08 17.00 -55.69
C ARG A 589 -18.49 18.41 -55.53
N LEU A 590 -18.24 18.86 -54.30
CA LEU A 590 -17.69 20.18 -53.95
C LEU A 590 -16.16 20.20 -54.03
N THR A 591 -15.62 19.96 -55.23
CA THR A 591 -14.17 19.77 -55.44
C THR A 591 -13.32 21.03 -55.17
N ALA A 592 -13.92 22.23 -55.15
CA ALA A 592 -13.27 23.50 -54.89
C ALA A 592 -13.33 23.95 -53.42
N LEU A 593 -13.90 23.13 -52.52
CA LEU A 593 -14.13 23.51 -51.14
C LEU A 593 -12.81 23.68 -50.36
N LYS A 594 -12.66 24.83 -49.71
CA LYS A 594 -11.50 25.22 -48.89
C LYS A 594 -11.83 25.37 -47.42
N GLN A 595 -13.05 25.79 -47.07
CA GLN A 595 -13.46 25.99 -45.69
C GLN A 595 -14.76 25.26 -45.40
N LEU A 596 -14.78 24.45 -44.34
CA LEU A 596 -15.94 23.67 -43.93
C LEU A 596 -16.20 23.83 -42.43
N THR A 597 -17.41 24.26 -42.07
CA THR A 597 -17.86 24.40 -40.68
C THR A 597 -19.00 23.43 -40.40
N LEU A 598 -18.77 22.48 -39.50
CA LEU A 598 -19.70 21.41 -39.08
C LEU A 598 -20.02 21.46 -37.58
N SER A 599 -19.75 22.56 -36.90
CA SER A 599 -19.91 22.60 -35.46
C SER A 599 -21.35 22.55 -34.97
N PHE A 600 -21.56 22.06 -33.74
CA PHE A 600 -22.90 21.88 -33.14
C PHE A 600 -23.82 20.98 -34.00
N ASN A 601 -23.31 19.81 -34.33
CA ASN A 601 -24.01 18.74 -35.04
C ASN A 601 -23.88 17.42 -34.25
N GLU A 602 -24.27 16.31 -34.87
CA GLU A 602 -24.34 14.98 -34.25
C GLU A 602 -23.34 14.00 -34.89
N PHE A 603 -22.21 14.49 -35.40
CA PHE A 603 -21.20 13.65 -36.07
C PHE A 603 -20.46 12.77 -35.07
N THR A 604 -20.39 11.46 -35.36
CA THR A 604 -19.59 10.49 -34.61
C THR A 604 -18.31 10.06 -35.33
N HIS A 605 -18.32 10.15 -36.67
CA HIS A 605 -17.22 9.84 -37.58
C HIS A 605 -17.17 10.86 -38.72
N LEU A 606 -16.03 10.98 -39.41
CA LEU A 606 -15.77 11.97 -40.46
C LEU A 606 -15.48 11.35 -41.83
N ASP A 607 -16.01 10.16 -42.12
CA ASP A 607 -15.67 9.43 -43.36
C ASP A 607 -16.10 10.16 -44.64
N ASP A 608 -17.18 10.95 -44.55
CA ASP A 608 -17.76 11.71 -45.67
C ASP A 608 -16.79 12.77 -46.25
N ILE A 609 -15.78 13.19 -45.48
CA ILE A 609 -14.83 14.25 -45.88
C ILE A 609 -13.46 13.75 -46.33
N SER A 610 -13.24 12.43 -46.32
CA SER A 610 -11.95 11.77 -46.64
C SER A 610 -11.45 11.93 -48.10
N HIS A 611 -12.25 12.53 -48.98
CA HIS A 611 -11.94 12.70 -50.41
C HIS A 611 -11.77 14.18 -50.84
N MET A 612 -11.56 15.11 -49.89
CA MET A 612 -11.46 16.55 -50.16
C MET A 612 -10.03 17.12 -49.97
N PRO A 613 -9.12 16.95 -50.93
CA PRO A 613 -7.70 17.30 -50.76
C PRO A 613 -7.41 18.81 -50.68
N ASN A 614 -8.35 19.67 -51.09
CA ASN A 614 -8.18 21.13 -51.16
C ASN A 614 -8.64 21.87 -49.89
N LEU A 615 -9.11 21.13 -48.87
CA LEU A 615 -9.64 21.74 -47.66
C LEU A 615 -8.50 22.35 -46.81
N GLU A 616 -8.63 23.63 -46.48
CA GLU A 616 -7.66 24.44 -45.73
C GLU A 616 -8.12 24.70 -44.28
N TYR A 617 -9.43 24.85 -44.04
CA TYR A 617 -10.02 25.09 -42.72
C TYR A 617 -11.16 24.12 -42.43
N LEU A 618 -11.14 23.48 -41.25
CA LEU A 618 -12.18 22.56 -40.80
C LEU A 618 -12.55 22.82 -39.33
N ASP A 619 -13.80 23.19 -39.08
CA ASP A 619 -14.38 23.25 -37.73
C ASP A 619 -15.36 22.10 -37.53
N VAL A 620 -15.02 21.15 -36.65
CA VAL A 620 -15.89 20.02 -36.26
C VAL A 620 -16.16 20.02 -34.75
N SER A 621 -16.04 21.17 -34.11
CA SER A 621 -16.23 21.30 -32.67
C SER A 621 -17.67 21.09 -32.21
N PHE A 622 -17.86 20.73 -30.93
CA PHE A 622 -19.19 20.44 -30.35
C PHE A 622 -19.94 19.36 -31.15
N ASN A 623 -19.30 18.20 -31.29
CA ASN A 623 -19.85 17.00 -31.92
C ASN A 623 -19.60 15.77 -31.01
N HIS A 624 -19.86 14.57 -31.51
CA HIS A 624 -19.67 13.30 -30.81
C HIS A 624 -18.53 12.46 -31.41
N ILE A 625 -17.51 13.12 -31.96
CA ILE A 625 -16.44 12.44 -32.71
C ILE A 625 -15.55 11.66 -31.74
N SER A 626 -15.39 10.37 -32.02
CA SER A 626 -14.61 9.44 -31.18
C SER A 626 -13.29 9.00 -31.81
N SER A 627 -13.09 9.26 -33.10
CA SER A 627 -11.87 8.91 -33.85
C SER A 627 -11.66 9.86 -35.03
N LEU A 628 -10.39 10.18 -35.30
CA LEU A 628 -10.00 11.01 -36.45
C LEU A 628 -9.73 10.24 -37.75
N GLU A 629 -9.97 8.93 -37.81
CA GLU A 629 -9.70 8.09 -39.00
C GLU A 629 -10.37 8.58 -40.31
N GLY A 630 -11.48 9.31 -40.22
CA GLY A 630 -12.17 9.91 -41.37
C GLY A 630 -11.40 11.06 -42.05
N LEU A 631 -10.35 11.62 -41.42
CA LEU A 631 -9.54 12.73 -41.95
C LEU A 631 -8.45 12.28 -42.96
N ARG A 632 -8.56 11.07 -43.51
CA ARG A 632 -7.61 10.55 -44.50
C ARG A 632 -7.63 11.42 -45.76
N GLY A 633 -6.46 11.79 -46.28
CA GLY A 633 -6.33 12.47 -47.58
C GLY A 633 -6.42 14.00 -47.57
N LEU A 634 -6.53 14.64 -46.40
CA LEU A 634 -6.63 16.11 -46.24
C LEU A 634 -5.24 16.79 -46.19
N GLY A 635 -4.49 16.71 -47.29
CA GLY A 635 -3.09 17.15 -47.33
C GLY A 635 -2.85 18.66 -47.18
N GLN A 636 -3.86 19.50 -47.45
CA GLN A 636 -3.76 20.97 -47.46
C GLN A 636 -4.37 21.64 -46.22
N LEU A 637 -4.83 20.89 -45.23
CA LEU A 637 -5.51 21.47 -44.07
C LEU A 637 -4.51 22.23 -43.19
N ILE A 638 -4.81 23.50 -42.94
CA ILE A 638 -3.98 24.45 -42.19
C ILE A 638 -4.50 24.62 -40.76
N GLU A 639 -5.83 24.66 -40.60
CA GLU A 639 -6.50 24.90 -39.32
C GLU A 639 -7.60 23.88 -39.06
N LEU A 640 -7.57 23.30 -37.86
CA LEU A 640 -8.51 22.27 -37.41
C LEU A 640 -8.98 22.54 -35.98
N ASP A 641 -10.30 22.68 -35.81
CA ASP A 641 -10.95 22.82 -34.49
C ASP A 641 -11.69 21.54 -34.11
N LEU A 642 -11.18 20.86 -33.07
CA LEU A 642 -11.71 19.61 -32.51
C LEU A 642 -12.35 19.80 -31.13
N ARG A 643 -12.53 21.03 -30.62
CA ARG A 643 -12.95 21.22 -29.23
C ARG A 643 -14.30 20.56 -28.94
N TRP A 644 -14.52 20.12 -27.70
CA TRP A 644 -15.79 19.54 -27.26
C TRP A 644 -16.23 18.33 -28.10
N ASN A 645 -15.36 17.35 -28.24
CA ASN A 645 -15.62 16.05 -28.87
C ASN A 645 -15.35 14.89 -27.89
N GLN A 646 -15.42 13.65 -28.35
CA GLN A 646 -15.28 12.43 -27.54
C GLN A 646 -13.99 11.65 -27.86
N LEU A 647 -12.92 12.36 -28.24
CA LEU A 647 -11.65 11.75 -28.57
C LEU A 647 -10.94 11.24 -27.30
N THR A 648 -10.57 9.96 -27.29
CA THR A 648 -9.95 9.30 -26.12
C THR A 648 -8.51 8.85 -26.39
N GLN A 649 -8.17 8.54 -27.64
CA GLN A 649 -6.91 7.91 -28.05
C GLN A 649 -5.96 8.88 -28.76
N ILE A 650 -5.34 9.79 -27.98
CA ILE A 650 -4.43 10.82 -28.49
C ILE A 650 -3.36 10.29 -29.47
N ARG A 651 -2.80 9.10 -29.22
CA ARG A 651 -1.74 8.55 -30.07
C ARG A 651 -2.23 8.21 -31.47
N ASP A 652 -3.39 7.57 -31.57
CA ASP A 652 -3.94 7.14 -32.86
C ASP A 652 -4.43 8.36 -33.63
N ASP A 653 -5.11 9.28 -32.95
CA ASP A 653 -5.54 10.56 -33.50
C ASP A 653 -4.34 11.37 -34.05
N MET A 654 -3.25 11.49 -33.28
CA MET A 654 -2.03 12.18 -33.73
C MET A 654 -1.29 11.43 -34.85
N ASN A 655 -1.38 10.11 -34.93
CA ASN A 655 -0.81 9.34 -36.04
C ASN A 655 -1.59 9.60 -37.34
N VAL A 656 -2.92 9.70 -37.25
CA VAL A 656 -3.77 10.05 -38.40
C VAL A 656 -3.43 11.46 -38.87
N LEU A 657 -3.42 12.45 -37.97
CA LEU A 657 -3.07 13.83 -38.32
C LEU A 657 -1.66 13.93 -38.92
N ARG A 658 -0.65 13.29 -38.32
CA ARG A 658 0.73 13.31 -38.84
C ARG A 658 0.82 12.73 -40.26
N LYS A 659 0.07 11.67 -40.55
CA LYS A 659 0.16 10.93 -41.81
C LYS A 659 -0.67 11.58 -42.92
N HIS A 660 -1.85 12.11 -42.59
CA HIS A 660 -2.84 12.55 -43.57
C HIS A 660 -3.02 14.07 -43.64
N VAL A 661 -2.51 14.80 -42.64
CA VAL A 661 -2.68 16.25 -42.48
C VAL A 661 -1.34 16.95 -42.17
N PRO A 662 -0.32 16.83 -43.05
CA PRO A 662 1.03 17.30 -42.78
C PRO A 662 1.21 18.83 -42.82
N ALA A 663 0.26 19.57 -43.40
CA ALA A 663 0.31 21.03 -43.53
C ALA A 663 -0.29 21.80 -42.33
N LEU A 664 -0.74 21.08 -41.29
CA LEU A 664 -1.47 21.66 -40.17
C LEU A 664 -0.59 22.62 -39.36
N LEU A 665 -1.04 23.86 -39.20
CA LEU A 665 -0.36 24.93 -38.46
C LEU A 665 -1.08 25.32 -37.17
N ARG A 666 -2.42 25.24 -37.13
CA ARG A 666 -3.25 25.59 -35.97
C ARG A 666 -4.17 24.43 -35.62
N LEU A 667 -4.15 24.02 -34.36
CA LEU A 667 -4.96 22.90 -33.87
C LEU A 667 -5.56 23.27 -32.50
N ASP A 668 -6.88 23.11 -32.34
CA ASP A 668 -7.58 23.26 -31.05
C ASP A 668 -8.18 21.92 -30.64
N THR A 669 -7.85 21.48 -29.43
CA THR A 669 -8.12 20.14 -28.92
C THR A 669 -8.79 20.15 -27.55
N ARG A 670 -9.05 21.34 -27.00
CA ARG A 670 -9.61 21.53 -25.66
C ARG A 670 -10.93 20.78 -25.48
N HIS A 671 -11.21 20.37 -24.24
CA HIS A 671 -12.44 19.66 -23.90
C HIS A 671 -12.66 18.35 -24.68
N ASN A 672 -11.58 17.58 -24.88
CA ASN A 672 -11.64 16.19 -25.31
C ASN A 672 -11.20 15.24 -24.17
N PRO A 673 -11.81 14.05 -24.04
CA PRO A 673 -11.51 13.08 -22.98
C PRO A 673 -10.23 12.26 -23.25
N TRP A 674 -9.12 12.92 -23.57
CA TRP A 674 -7.82 12.24 -23.75
C TRP A 674 -7.25 11.75 -22.42
N HIS A 675 -6.73 10.52 -22.41
CA HIS A 675 -6.08 9.95 -21.23
C HIS A 675 -4.79 10.73 -20.87
N ARG A 676 -4.69 11.22 -19.62
CA ARG A 676 -3.57 11.98 -19.02
C ARG A 676 -3.35 13.38 -19.61
N ASN A 677 -4.11 14.35 -19.10
CA ASN A 677 -4.16 15.76 -19.54
C ASN A 677 -2.77 16.46 -19.53
N GLU A 678 -1.93 16.19 -18.52
CA GLU A 678 -0.64 16.90 -18.31
C GLU A 678 0.42 16.70 -19.42
N CYS A 679 0.27 15.69 -20.28
CA CYS A 679 1.25 15.36 -21.31
C CYS A 679 0.75 15.60 -22.74
N VAL A 680 -0.53 15.97 -22.90
CA VAL A 680 -1.20 16.12 -24.19
C VAL A 680 -0.42 17.07 -25.10
N ARG A 681 -0.15 18.28 -24.60
CA ARG A 681 0.56 19.32 -25.36
C ARG A 681 1.91 18.84 -25.90
N MET A 682 2.75 18.28 -25.03
CA MET A 682 4.07 17.76 -25.42
C MET A 682 4.00 16.58 -26.39
N VAL A 683 2.99 15.71 -26.27
CA VAL A 683 2.77 14.59 -27.20
C VAL A 683 2.33 15.09 -28.57
N VAL A 684 1.41 16.05 -28.62
CA VAL A 684 0.94 16.68 -29.86
C VAL A 684 2.11 17.36 -30.57
N LEU A 685 2.86 18.22 -29.87
CA LEU A 685 4.01 18.96 -30.42
C LEU A 685 5.16 18.03 -30.86
N GLY A 686 5.45 16.98 -30.11
CA GLY A 686 6.51 16.02 -30.46
C GLY A 686 6.18 15.17 -31.70
N ARG A 687 4.90 15.05 -32.05
CA ARG A 687 4.40 14.26 -33.20
C ARG A 687 4.10 15.12 -34.43
N LEU A 688 3.55 16.31 -34.24
CA LEU A 688 3.14 17.26 -35.27
C LEU A 688 4.11 18.45 -35.28
N LYS A 689 5.24 18.28 -35.96
CA LYS A 689 6.34 19.25 -35.99
C LYS A 689 6.02 20.55 -36.76
N SER A 690 4.92 20.57 -37.52
CA SER A 690 4.47 21.72 -38.31
C SER A 690 3.65 22.74 -37.53
N LEU A 691 3.19 22.40 -36.31
CA LEU A 691 2.30 23.26 -35.53
C LEU A 691 2.98 24.55 -35.07
N THR A 692 2.23 25.66 -35.19
CA THR A 692 2.62 27.00 -34.72
C THR A 692 1.72 27.49 -33.59
N TYR A 693 0.45 27.06 -33.57
CA TYR A 693 -0.50 27.31 -32.50
C TYR A 693 -1.17 26.01 -32.08
N LEU A 694 -1.26 25.79 -30.77
CA LEU A 694 -1.99 24.67 -30.18
C LEU A 694 -2.85 25.22 -29.03
N ASP A 695 -4.16 24.96 -29.09
CA ASP A 695 -5.17 25.42 -28.12
C ASP A 695 -5.14 26.95 -27.91
N ASP A 696 -5.04 27.71 -29.00
CA ASP A 696 -4.86 29.17 -29.05
C ASP A 696 -3.57 29.72 -28.42
N VAL A 697 -2.63 28.85 -28.00
CA VAL A 697 -1.33 29.24 -27.45
C VAL A 697 -0.22 29.04 -28.50
N PHE A 698 0.63 30.07 -28.67
CA PHE A 698 1.78 30.02 -29.56
C PHE A 698 2.83 29.01 -29.08
N VAL A 699 3.43 28.26 -30.01
CA VAL A 699 4.45 27.25 -29.71
C VAL A 699 5.84 27.86 -29.83
N MET A 700 6.58 27.91 -28.73
CA MET A 700 7.96 28.42 -28.72
C MET A 700 8.95 27.37 -29.27
N GLU A 701 10.05 27.80 -29.91
CA GLU A 701 11.06 26.87 -30.46
C GLU A 701 11.67 25.96 -29.38
N GLU A 702 11.94 26.49 -28.19
CA GLU A 702 12.45 25.73 -27.05
C GLU A 702 11.49 24.62 -26.60
N GLU A 703 10.19 24.93 -26.59
CA GLU A 703 9.11 23.98 -26.24
C GLU A 703 9.03 22.85 -27.28
N ALA A 704 9.06 23.20 -28.57
CA ALA A 704 9.05 22.22 -29.66
C ALA A 704 10.29 21.31 -29.62
N ALA A 705 11.48 21.87 -29.36
CA ALA A 705 12.71 21.09 -29.21
C ALA A 705 12.64 20.13 -28.01
N ALA A 706 12.12 20.60 -26.87
CA ALA A 706 11.88 19.76 -25.70
C ALA A 706 10.90 18.60 -26.00
N ALA A 707 9.82 18.88 -26.74
CA ALA A 707 8.84 17.86 -27.14
C ALA A 707 9.45 16.76 -28.03
N VAL A 708 10.36 17.12 -28.95
CA VAL A 708 11.10 16.16 -29.78
C VAL A 708 12.06 15.31 -28.94
N GLN A 709 12.75 15.89 -27.95
CA GLN A 709 13.60 15.12 -27.04
C GLN A 709 12.79 14.13 -26.20
N VAL A 710 11.62 14.53 -25.69
CA VAL A 710 10.71 13.65 -24.95
C VAL A 710 10.28 12.46 -25.82
N ALA A 711 9.95 12.70 -27.09
CA ALA A 711 9.61 11.62 -28.03
C ALA A 711 10.78 10.65 -28.31
N ALA A 712 12.03 11.12 -28.23
CA ALA A 712 13.22 10.27 -28.37
C ALA A 712 13.49 9.42 -27.11
N ARG A 713 13.16 9.94 -25.91
CA ARG A 713 13.28 9.22 -24.63
C ARG A 713 12.29 8.05 -24.49
N SER A 714 11.20 8.06 -25.25
CA SER A 714 10.19 6.98 -25.31
C SER A 714 10.65 5.68 -26.00
N ARG A 715 11.94 5.53 -26.31
CA ARG A 715 12.54 4.32 -26.90
C ARG A 715 13.77 3.88 -26.13
N ILE A 716 13.91 2.57 -25.94
CA ILE A 716 15.10 1.98 -25.33
C ILE A 716 16.26 2.02 -26.35
N ASN A 717 17.28 2.81 -26.04
CA ASN A 717 18.51 2.93 -26.82
C ASN A 717 19.74 2.75 -25.91
N GLN A 718 20.94 2.65 -26.50
CA GLN A 718 22.18 2.45 -25.76
C GLN A 718 22.40 3.52 -24.66
N ALA A 719 22.10 4.79 -24.94
CA ALA A 719 22.26 5.86 -23.96
C ALA A 719 21.34 5.65 -22.74
N SER A 720 20.08 5.26 -22.95
CA SER A 720 19.14 4.95 -21.86
C SER A 720 19.61 3.76 -21.02
N LEU A 721 20.10 2.67 -21.64
CA LEU A 721 20.62 1.53 -20.91
C LEU A 721 21.85 1.89 -20.07
N MET A 722 22.76 2.72 -20.60
CA MET A 722 23.97 3.14 -19.89
C MET A 722 23.63 4.02 -18.68
N THR A 723 22.79 5.04 -18.86
CA THR A 723 22.43 5.95 -17.75
C THR A 723 21.70 5.23 -16.61
N HIS A 724 20.84 4.25 -16.96
CA HIS A 724 19.87 3.67 -16.04
C HIS A 724 20.16 2.21 -15.63
N SER A 725 21.36 1.69 -15.93
CA SER A 725 21.77 0.33 -15.53
C SER A 725 22.79 0.31 -14.41
N ARG A 726 22.87 -0.85 -13.76
CA ARG A 726 23.84 -1.18 -12.71
C ARG A 726 24.35 -2.61 -12.88
N THR A 727 25.49 -2.91 -12.26
CA THR A 727 26.21 -4.20 -12.39
C THR A 727 26.47 -4.88 -11.04
N ASP A 728 25.70 -4.53 -10.01
CA ASP A 728 25.82 -5.05 -8.65
C ASP A 728 25.49 -6.54 -8.56
N SER A 729 26.26 -7.29 -7.77
CA SER A 729 26.10 -8.75 -7.62
C SER A 729 25.17 -9.17 -6.48
N GLU A 730 24.82 -8.26 -5.58
CA GLU A 730 24.04 -8.53 -4.36
C GLU A 730 22.90 -7.50 -4.23
N ARG A 731 21.74 -7.92 -3.72
CA ARG A 731 20.62 -7.00 -3.45
C ARG A 731 21.01 -6.09 -2.28
N PRO A 732 20.88 -4.76 -2.39
CA PRO A 732 21.15 -3.88 -1.24
C PRO A 732 20.19 -4.21 -0.10
N ARG A 733 20.75 -4.43 1.10
CA ARG A 733 19.94 -4.52 2.31
C ARG A 733 19.54 -3.12 2.73
N SER A 734 18.30 -2.76 2.44
CA SER A 734 17.70 -1.47 2.76
C SER A 734 16.39 -1.69 3.52
N LEU A 735 16.04 -0.70 4.34
CA LEU A 735 14.72 -0.58 4.97
C LEU A 735 13.74 0.18 4.06
N SER A 736 14.21 0.73 2.94
CA SER A 736 13.36 1.39 1.95
C SER A 736 12.35 0.40 1.33
N LEU A 737 11.16 0.90 1.06
CA LEU A 737 10.09 0.17 0.37
C LEU A 737 10.16 0.30 -1.16
N LEU A 738 11.15 1.04 -1.67
CA LEU A 738 11.38 1.20 -3.11
C LEU A 738 11.83 -0.11 -3.76
N SER A 739 11.59 -0.23 -5.07
CA SER A 739 12.09 -1.37 -5.83
C SER A 739 13.62 -1.41 -5.80
N SER A 740 14.21 -2.61 -5.85
CA SER A 740 15.66 -2.81 -5.80
C SER A 740 16.37 -2.10 -6.94
N ALA A 741 15.74 -2.07 -8.13
CA ALA A 741 16.27 -1.36 -9.30
C ALA A 741 16.30 0.16 -9.07
N HIS A 742 15.24 0.72 -8.49
CA HIS A 742 15.17 2.14 -8.17
C HIS A 742 16.19 2.53 -7.08
N LEU A 743 16.27 1.73 -6.02
CA LEU A 743 17.21 1.90 -4.93
C LEU A 743 18.67 1.91 -5.43
N LEU A 744 19.05 0.95 -6.26
CA LEU A 744 20.41 0.85 -6.81
C LEU A 744 20.80 2.07 -7.66
N THR A 745 19.85 2.67 -8.37
CA THR A 745 20.12 3.91 -9.11
C THR A 745 20.40 5.12 -8.22
N GLN A 746 19.94 5.12 -6.97
CA GLN A 746 20.18 6.19 -5.99
C GLN A 746 21.48 5.99 -5.19
N ILE A 747 21.83 4.74 -4.85
CA ILE A 747 22.91 4.44 -3.87
C ILE A 747 24.31 4.48 -4.48
N SER A 748 24.48 4.06 -5.73
CA SER A 748 25.77 4.00 -6.42
C SER A 748 25.69 4.84 -7.71
N PRO A 749 26.77 5.46 -8.20
CA PRO A 749 26.79 6.11 -9.51
C PRO A 749 26.85 5.08 -10.64
N SER A 750 26.49 5.48 -11.86
CA SER A 750 26.55 4.58 -13.02
C SER A 750 27.98 4.07 -13.24
N PRO A 751 28.18 2.76 -13.47
CA PRO A 751 29.52 2.19 -13.65
C PRO A 751 30.19 2.66 -14.94
N TRP A 752 29.43 3.30 -15.85
CA TRP A 752 29.93 3.74 -17.13
C TRP A 752 30.36 5.20 -17.09
N LYS A 753 31.68 5.46 -17.18
CA LYS A 753 32.20 6.82 -17.36
C LYS A 753 31.88 7.32 -18.77
N HIS A 754 31.56 8.61 -18.91
CA HIS A 754 31.08 9.26 -20.15
C HIS A 754 32.02 9.21 -21.38
N SER A 755 33.18 8.52 -21.31
CA SER A 755 34.25 8.67 -22.31
C SER A 755 35.10 7.41 -22.59
N GLN A 756 34.66 6.20 -22.26
CA GLN A 756 35.41 4.98 -22.61
C GLN A 756 34.71 4.13 -23.69
N GLU A 757 35.51 3.62 -24.64
CA GLU A 757 35.10 2.56 -25.56
C GLU A 757 34.57 1.37 -24.76
N LEU A 758 33.32 1.00 -25.01
CA LEU A 758 32.62 -0.05 -24.27
C LEU A 758 33.29 -1.41 -24.51
N GLU A 759 33.70 -2.07 -23.42
CA GLU A 759 34.18 -3.45 -23.47
C GLU A 759 33.15 -4.37 -24.17
N SER A 760 33.64 -5.34 -24.95
CA SER A 760 32.75 -6.29 -25.63
C SER A 760 31.94 -7.08 -24.61
N GLY A 761 30.61 -7.09 -24.76
CA GLY A 761 29.72 -7.82 -23.85
C GLY A 761 29.29 -7.05 -22.59
N TRP A 762 29.49 -5.74 -22.51
CA TRP A 762 29.05 -4.92 -21.38
C TRP A 762 27.57 -5.14 -20.96
N THR A 763 26.68 -5.42 -21.92
CA THR A 763 25.25 -5.70 -21.65
C THR A 763 25.02 -6.92 -20.77
N THR A 764 25.91 -7.93 -20.81
CA THR A 764 25.78 -9.12 -19.95
C THR A 764 26.23 -8.85 -18.52
N LYS A 765 26.88 -7.72 -18.24
CA LYS A 765 27.26 -7.32 -16.87
C LYS A 765 26.10 -6.66 -16.13
N ILE A 766 25.05 -6.23 -16.84
CA ILE A 766 23.92 -5.53 -16.25
C ILE A 766 23.08 -6.49 -15.39
N THR A 767 22.89 -6.12 -14.13
CA THR A 767 22.10 -6.86 -13.14
C THR A 767 20.88 -6.08 -12.67
N ALA A 768 20.87 -4.75 -12.78
CA ALA A 768 19.70 -3.92 -12.47
C ALA A 768 19.41 -2.90 -13.57
N LEU A 769 18.13 -2.66 -13.86
CA LEU A 769 17.66 -1.70 -14.85
C LEU A 769 16.43 -0.95 -14.36
N ASN A 770 16.49 0.38 -14.34
CA ASN A 770 15.38 1.25 -13.94
C ASN A 770 15.01 2.22 -15.07
N LEU A 771 13.96 1.91 -15.84
CA LEU A 771 13.47 2.76 -16.92
C LEU A 771 12.09 3.35 -16.61
N ASP A 772 11.89 3.77 -15.35
CA ASP A 772 10.65 4.37 -14.90
C ASP A 772 10.39 5.73 -15.55
N GLY A 773 9.13 6.02 -15.89
CA GLY A 773 8.70 7.37 -16.31
C GLY A 773 9.22 7.82 -17.69
N LEU A 774 9.79 6.93 -18.49
CA LEU A 774 10.35 7.26 -19.81
C LEU A 774 9.33 7.25 -20.95
N ARG A 775 8.04 7.01 -20.65
CA ARG A 775 6.93 6.88 -21.63
C ARG A 775 7.19 5.77 -22.66
N LEU A 776 7.77 4.66 -22.22
CA LEU A 776 8.05 3.49 -23.07
C LEU A 776 6.75 2.80 -23.47
N THR A 777 6.67 2.36 -24.73
CA THR A 777 5.48 1.67 -25.26
C THR A 777 5.71 0.20 -25.60
N ARG A 778 6.99 -0.18 -25.73
CA ARG A 778 7.43 -1.57 -25.91
C ARG A 778 8.80 -1.78 -25.26
N LEU A 779 9.02 -2.97 -24.72
CA LEU A 779 10.30 -3.41 -24.20
C LEU A 779 11.05 -4.11 -25.35
N SER A 780 12.02 -3.41 -25.95
CA SER A 780 12.83 -3.94 -27.05
C SER A 780 14.31 -3.75 -26.74
N ASN A 781 15.18 -4.55 -27.39
CA ASN A 781 16.63 -4.55 -27.18
C ASN A 781 17.10 -5.02 -25.79
N LEU A 782 16.29 -5.80 -25.07
CA LEU A 782 16.64 -6.33 -23.74
C LEU A 782 17.15 -7.79 -23.76
N GLU A 783 17.11 -8.46 -24.92
CA GLU A 783 17.49 -9.87 -25.09
C GLU A 783 18.93 -10.20 -24.65
N ARG A 784 19.82 -9.20 -24.66
CA ARG A 784 21.23 -9.35 -24.27
C ARG A 784 21.48 -9.23 -22.76
N LEU A 785 20.47 -8.87 -21.96
CA LEU A 785 20.57 -8.62 -20.52
C LEU A 785 20.38 -9.92 -19.71
N VAL A 786 21.12 -10.96 -20.05
CA VAL A 786 20.93 -12.32 -19.50
C VAL A 786 21.15 -12.44 -17.98
N ASN A 787 21.88 -11.50 -17.38
CA ASN A 787 22.16 -11.46 -15.94
C ASN A 787 21.26 -10.47 -15.17
N LEU A 788 20.22 -9.93 -15.80
CA LEU A 788 19.29 -9.02 -15.16
C LEU A 788 18.53 -9.72 -14.02
N ARG A 789 18.59 -9.12 -12.82
CA ARG A 789 17.96 -9.61 -11.58
C ARG A 789 16.85 -8.69 -11.07
N TRP A 790 17.01 -7.37 -11.24
CA TRP A 790 16.01 -6.40 -10.77
C TRP A 790 15.66 -5.42 -11.88
N ALA A 791 14.37 -5.30 -12.19
CA ALA A 791 13.91 -4.41 -13.25
C ALA A 791 12.68 -3.60 -12.83
N SER A 792 12.70 -2.31 -13.15
CA SER A 792 11.57 -1.41 -12.95
C SER A 792 11.25 -0.69 -14.26
N PHE A 793 9.98 -0.76 -14.67
CA PHE A 793 9.43 -0.09 -15.83
C PHE A 793 8.12 0.62 -15.47
N ASP A 794 8.04 1.15 -14.26
CA ASP A 794 6.86 1.82 -13.71
C ASP A 794 6.58 3.12 -14.46
N ASN A 795 5.31 3.54 -14.48
CA ASN A 795 4.88 4.82 -15.05
C ASN A 795 5.23 4.98 -16.55
N ASN A 796 5.05 3.91 -17.32
CA ASN A 796 5.23 3.91 -18.78
C ASN A 796 3.86 3.70 -19.50
N GLU A 797 3.90 3.36 -20.78
CA GLU A 797 2.73 3.14 -21.66
C GLU A 797 2.77 1.71 -22.27
N LEU A 798 3.24 0.73 -21.51
CA LEU A 798 3.38 -0.65 -21.98
C LEU A 798 2.02 -1.36 -22.05
N THR A 799 1.73 -2.07 -23.15
CA THR A 799 0.49 -2.85 -23.31
C THR A 799 0.67 -4.35 -23.11
N ARG A 800 1.91 -4.84 -23.19
CA ARG A 800 2.29 -6.24 -23.11
C ARG A 800 3.63 -6.40 -22.39
N ILE A 801 3.84 -7.56 -21.80
CA ILE A 801 5.12 -7.96 -21.22
C ILE A 801 5.82 -8.82 -22.28
N GLU A 802 6.75 -8.22 -23.02
CA GLU A 802 7.51 -8.85 -24.11
C GLU A 802 8.99 -8.47 -24.00
N GLY A 803 9.89 -9.22 -24.65
CA GLY A 803 11.32 -8.89 -24.73
C GLY A 803 12.13 -9.17 -23.47
N LEU A 804 11.51 -9.77 -22.44
CA LEU A 804 12.17 -10.17 -21.19
C LEU A 804 12.42 -11.69 -21.10
N GLU A 805 12.13 -12.45 -22.16
CA GLU A 805 12.14 -13.92 -22.16
C GLU A 805 13.54 -14.50 -21.87
N HIS A 806 14.60 -13.74 -22.21
CA HIS A 806 15.99 -14.13 -22.00
C HIS A 806 16.53 -13.74 -20.60
N CYS A 807 15.77 -12.97 -19.81
CA CYS A 807 16.16 -12.52 -18.46
C CYS A 807 15.78 -13.56 -17.39
N THR A 808 16.30 -14.79 -17.50
CA THR A 808 15.89 -15.93 -16.64
C THR A 808 16.27 -15.78 -15.16
N LEU A 809 17.18 -14.85 -14.84
CA LEU A 809 17.65 -14.59 -13.47
C LEU A 809 16.85 -13.50 -12.74
N LEU A 810 15.76 -13.00 -13.33
CA LEU A 810 14.95 -11.92 -12.76
C LEU A 810 14.29 -12.36 -11.44
N GLU A 811 14.53 -11.58 -10.38
CA GLU A 811 14.05 -11.79 -9.01
C GLU A 811 12.95 -10.79 -8.62
N GLU A 812 12.98 -9.58 -9.17
CA GLU A 812 12.02 -8.52 -8.90
C GLU A 812 11.68 -7.77 -10.19
N LEU A 813 10.39 -7.66 -10.47
CA LEU A 813 9.85 -6.94 -11.63
C LEU A 813 8.72 -6.01 -11.21
N SER A 814 8.88 -4.73 -11.53
CA SER A 814 7.85 -3.71 -11.33
C SER A 814 7.38 -3.14 -12.67
N LEU A 815 6.06 -3.17 -12.88
CA LEU A 815 5.34 -2.77 -14.10
C LEU A 815 4.12 -1.90 -13.76
N ASN A 816 4.15 -1.17 -12.65
CA ASN A 816 3.02 -0.38 -12.16
C ASN A 816 2.68 0.77 -13.11
N ASN A 817 1.40 1.17 -13.14
CA ASN A 817 0.91 2.32 -13.89
C ASN A 817 1.20 2.25 -15.41
N ASN A 818 0.94 1.09 -16.01
CA ASN A 818 1.01 0.82 -17.45
C ASN A 818 -0.39 0.49 -18.01
N SER A 819 -0.48 -0.13 -19.20
CA SER A 819 -1.73 -0.52 -19.87
C SER A 819 -1.78 -2.01 -20.21
N ILE A 820 -1.21 -2.86 -19.36
CA ILE A 820 -1.09 -4.31 -19.58
C ILE A 820 -2.42 -5.01 -19.30
N SER A 821 -2.90 -5.84 -20.24
CA SER A 821 -4.20 -6.54 -20.13
C SER A 821 -4.12 -8.03 -19.77
N ARG A 822 -2.96 -8.68 -19.99
CA ARG A 822 -2.75 -10.12 -19.74
C ARG A 822 -1.36 -10.36 -19.14
N LEU A 823 -1.26 -11.40 -18.31
CA LEU A 823 0.02 -11.92 -17.82
C LEU A 823 0.60 -12.85 -18.89
N GLU A 824 1.43 -12.33 -19.78
CA GLU A 824 2.18 -13.11 -20.78
C GLU A 824 3.68 -12.84 -20.64
N GLY A 825 4.54 -13.63 -21.30
CA GLY A 825 6.00 -13.38 -21.32
C GLY A 825 6.77 -13.61 -20.02
N LEU A 826 6.12 -14.07 -18.93
CA LEU A 826 6.76 -14.31 -17.63
C LEU A 826 7.21 -15.76 -17.39
N CYS A 827 6.83 -16.71 -18.27
CA CYS A 827 7.02 -18.15 -18.02
C CYS A 827 8.50 -18.58 -17.86
N ALA A 828 9.45 -17.81 -18.38
CA ALA A 828 10.88 -18.10 -18.28
C ALA A 828 11.53 -17.63 -16.95
N MET A 829 10.81 -16.87 -16.12
CA MET A 829 11.36 -16.18 -14.93
C MET A 829 11.21 -17.00 -13.64
N HIS A 830 11.78 -18.20 -13.59
CA HIS A 830 11.61 -19.12 -12.45
C HIS A 830 12.17 -18.61 -11.10
N ARG A 831 13.01 -17.55 -11.13
CA ARG A 831 13.58 -16.91 -9.93
C ARG A 831 12.78 -15.72 -9.42
N LEU A 832 11.67 -15.36 -10.08
CA LEU A 832 10.90 -14.18 -9.72
C LEU A 832 10.26 -14.37 -8.32
N THR A 833 10.59 -13.44 -7.42
CA THR A 833 10.12 -13.44 -6.02
C THR A 833 9.11 -12.35 -5.73
N ARG A 834 9.23 -11.21 -6.42
CA ARG A 834 8.34 -10.06 -6.27
C ARG A 834 7.87 -9.58 -7.63
N LEU A 835 6.55 -9.50 -7.80
CA LEU A 835 5.91 -8.99 -9.01
C LEU A 835 4.88 -7.91 -8.66
N SER A 836 5.06 -6.72 -9.23
CA SER A 836 4.15 -5.59 -9.07
C SER A 836 3.59 -5.17 -10.43
N ILE A 837 2.28 -5.26 -10.61
CA ILE A 837 1.55 -4.88 -11.83
C ILE A 837 0.29 -4.10 -11.42
N ASN A 838 0.46 -3.13 -10.53
CA ASN A 838 -0.64 -2.29 -10.06
C ASN A 838 -1.10 -1.32 -11.15
N SER A 839 -2.36 -0.89 -11.11
CA SER A 839 -2.91 0.15 -11.99
C SER A 839 -2.68 -0.17 -13.47
N ASN A 840 -3.19 -1.33 -13.88
CA ASN A 840 -3.14 -1.84 -15.26
C ASN A 840 -4.56 -2.27 -15.69
N HIS A 841 -4.69 -3.12 -16.71
CA HIS A 841 -5.99 -3.57 -17.25
C HIS A 841 -6.16 -5.10 -17.20
N LEU A 842 -5.57 -5.77 -16.21
CA LEU A 842 -5.67 -7.22 -16.05
C LEU A 842 -7.11 -7.63 -15.71
N GLN A 843 -7.65 -8.61 -16.43
CA GLN A 843 -9.02 -9.12 -16.22
C GLN A 843 -9.06 -10.45 -15.45
N CYS A 844 -7.98 -11.23 -15.50
CA CYS A 844 -7.86 -12.52 -14.83
C CYS A 844 -6.40 -12.82 -14.48
N LEU A 845 -6.21 -13.76 -13.55
CA LEU A 845 -4.92 -14.31 -13.19
C LEU A 845 -4.70 -15.60 -13.97
N ASP A 846 -3.67 -15.65 -14.82
CA ASP A 846 -3.37 -16.85 -15.60
C ASP A 846 -2.63 -17.87 -14.74
N GLY A 847 -3.34 -18.92 -14.31
CA GLY A 847 -2.78 -20.01 -13.52
C GLY A 847 -1.64 -20.74 -14.23
N ASN A 848 -1.63 -20.82 -15.57
CA ASN A 848 -0.53 -21.48 -16.29
C ASN A 848 0.78 -20.71 -16.17
N VAL A 849 0.70 -19.38 -16.06
CA VAL A 849 1.87 -18.51 -15.90
C VAL A 849 2.32 -18.52 -14.44
N LEU A 850 1.39 -18.35 -13.50
CA LEU A 850 1.70 -18.31 -12.07
C LEU A 850 2.21 -19.65 -11.53
N ASP A 851 1.77 -20.78 -12.10
CA ASP A 851 2.29 -22.12 -11.79
C ASP A 851 3.79 -22.26 -12.12
N GLN A 852 4.30 -21.47 -13.09
CA GLN A 852 5.72 -21.49 -13.52
C GLN A 852 6.62 -20.57 -12.69
N LEU A 853 6.06 -19.89 -11.68
CA LEU A 853 6.76 -18.97 -10.76
C LEU A 853 6.79 -19.55 -9.33
N PRO A 854 7.58 -20.60 -9.07
CA PRO A 854 7.52 -21.36 -7.81
C PRO A 854 8.05 -20.59 -6.58
N ASN A 855 8.76 -19.47 -6.80
CA ASN A 855 9.38 -18.66 -5.75
C ASN A 855 8.67 -17.33 -5.53
N LEU A 856 7.48 -17.13 -6.12
CA LEU A 856 6.75 -15.86 -6.01
C LEU A 856 6.21 -15.69 -4.59
N HIS A 857 6.80 -14.75 -3.85
CA HIS A 857 6.51 -14.45 -2.45
C HIS A 857 5.57 -13.24 -2.31
N PHE A 858 5.66 -12.31 -3.25
CA PHE A 858 4.88 -11.07 -3.27
C PHE A 858 4.23 -10.90 -4.64
N LEU A 859 2.91 -10.70 -4.65
CA LEU A 859 2.15 -10.36 -5.84
C LEU A 859 1.26 -9.16 -5.54
N SER A 860 1.43 -8.11 -6.34
CA SER A 860 0.62 -6.91 -6.28
C SER A 860 -0.03 -6.65 -7.63
N VAL A 861 -1.36 -6.69 -7.66
CA VAL A 861 -2.21 -6.48 -8.85
C VAL A 861 -3.39 -5.55 -8.50
N GLU A 862 -3.14 -4.58 -7.63
CA GLU A 862 -4.15 -3.60 -7.23
C GLU A 862 -4.58 -2.72 -8.41
N ASN A 863 -5.79 -2.14 -8.34
CA ASN A 863 -6.31 -1.23 -9.36
C ASN A 863 -6.29 -1.87 -10.77
N ASN A 864 -6.83 -3.07 -10.88
CA ASN A 864 -7.03 -3.78 -12.16
C ASN A 864 -8.53 -4.09 -12.33
N ILE A 865 -8.87 -5.03 -13.20
CA ILE A 865 -10.25 -5.41 -13.55
C ILE A 865 -10.48 -6.90 -13.28
N ILE A 866 -9.79 -7.45 -12.26
CA ILE A 866 -9.78 -8.89 -11.98
C ILE A 866 -11.11 -9.29 -11.34
N SER A 867 -11.83 -10.21 -11.98
CA SER A 867 -13.14 -10.67 -11.51
C SER A 867 -13.09 -11.95 -10.66
N SER A 868 -12.01 -12.72 -10.75
CA SER A 868 -11.83 -13.99 -10.03
C SER A 868 -10.36 -14.22 -9.64
N LEU A 869 -10.17 -14.86 -8.47
CA LEU A 869 -8.86 -15.28 -7.95
C LEU A 869 -8.45 -16.68 -8.43
N HIS A 870 -9.22 -17.26 -9.35
CA HIS A 870 -8.87 -18.51 -10.00
C HIS A 870 -7.51 -18.37 -10.71
N GLY A 871 -6.61 -19.34 -10.52
CA GLY A 871 -5.24 -19.33 -11.02
C GLY A 871 -4.18 -19.25 -9.92
N LEU A 872 -4.55 -18.81 -8.70
CA LEU A 872 -3.62 -18.72 -7.56
C LEU A 872 -3.50 -20.01 -6.73
N GLN A 873 -4.31 -21.05 -6.98
CA GLN A 873 -4.46 -22.19 -6.07
C GLN A 873 -3.18 -22.99 -5.83
N ARG A 874 -2.18 -22.86 -6.71
CA ARG A 874 -0.91 -23.59 -6.67
C ARG A 874 0.29 -22.72 -6.27
N SER A 875 0.12 -21.41 -6.11
CA SER A 875 1.19 -20.46 -5.75
C SER A 875 1.55 -20.49 -4.25
N ARG A 876 1.93 -21.66 -3.72
CA ARG A 876 2.12 -21.92 -2.28
C ARG A 876 3.21 -21.10 -1.59
N SER A 877 4.12 -20.50 -2.36
CA SER A 877 5.16 -19.59 -1.88
C SER A 877 4.62 -18.21 -1.52
N LEU A 878 3.40 -17.85 -1.91
CA LEU A 878 2.90 -16.48 -1.75
C LEU A 878 2.67 -16.13 -0.27
N PHE A 879 3.35 -15.08 0.20
CA PHE A 879 3.27 -14.54 1.56
C PHE A 879 2.45 -13.24 1.61
N GLU A 880 2.57 -12.42 0.57
CA GLU A 880 1.93 -11.11 0.44
C GLU A 880 1.11 -11.06 -0.86
N LEU A 881 -0.21 -10.88 -0.73
CA LEU A 881 -1.12 -10.75 -1.87
C LEU A 881 -1.91 -9.45 -1.78
N TYR A 882 -1.73 -8.59 -2.77
CA TYR A 882 -2.45 -7.33 -2.90
C TYR A 882 -3.33 -7.35 -4.16
N VAL A 883 -4.64 -7.42 -3.96
CA VAL A 883 -5.69 -7.52 -4.98
C VAL A 883 -6.79 -6.47 -4.78
N GLY A 884 -6.47 -5.37 -4.08
CA GLY A 884 -7.38 -4.26 -3.84
C GLY A 884 -7.86 -3.57 -5.13
N ASN A 885 -9.05 -2.95 -5.08
CA ASN A 885 -9.69 -2.22 -6.19
C ASN A 885 -9.74 -3.05 -7.49
N ASN A 886 -10.36 -4.22 -7.40
CA ASN A 886 -10.67 -5.11 -8.52
C ASN A 886 -12.18 -5.44 -8.51
N ASP A 887 -12.64 -6.38 -9.35
CA ASP A 887 -14.06 -6.74 -9.52
C ASP A 887 -14.43 -8.07 -8.83
N ILE A 888 -13.73 -8.47 -7.78
CA ILE A 888 -13.99 -9.71 -7.04
C ILE A 888 -15.29 -9.56 -6.23
N SER A 889 -16.30 -10.37 -6.56
CA SER A 889 -17.64 -10.20 -5.98
C SER A 889 -18.19 -11.41 -5.24
N THR A 890 -17.60 -12.60 -5.43
CA THR A 890 -18.13 -13.86 -4.88
C THR A 890 -17.26 -14.39 -3.75
N THR A 891 -17.88 -15.01 -2.74
CA THR A 891 -17.16 -15.71 -1.65
C THR A 891 -16.40 -16.94 -2.14
N ARG A 892 -16.78 -17.49 -3.31
CA ARG A 892 -16.14 -18.66 -3.90
C ARG A 892 -14.66 -18.44 -4.19
N ASP A 893 -14.28 -17.22 -4.58
CA ASP A 893 -12.90 -16.86 -4.88
C ASP A 893 -11.97 -17.03 -3.66
N ILE A 894 -12.51 -16.95 -2.45
CA ILE A 894 -11.74 -17.13 -1.20
C ILE A 894 -11.26 -18.57 -1.04
N TYR A 895 -11.99 -19.56 -1.57
CA TYR A 895 -11.57 -20.95 -1.52
C TYR A 895 -10.31 -21.21 -2.34
N HIS A 896 -10.03 -20.39 -3.36
CA HIS A 896 -8.79 -20.47 -4.13
C HIS A 896 -7.57 -20.05 -3.29
N LEU A 897 -7.77 -19.23 -2.26
CA LEU A 897 -6.72 -18.78 -1.35
C LEU A 897 -6.46 -19.77 -0.20
N LYS A 898 -7.40 -20.67 0.13
CA LYS A 898 -7.22 -21.65 1.22
C LYS A 898 -5.99 -22.56 1.02
N ALA A 899 -5.60 -22.81 -0.23
CA ALA A 899 -4.42 -23.61 -0.55
C ALA A 899 -3.09 -22.87 -0.26
N LEU A 900 -3.13 -21.56 -0.05
CA LEU A 900 -1.98 -20.69 0.21
C LEU A 900 -1.64 -20.64 1.71
N SER A 901 -1.13 -21.74 2.26
CA SER A 901 -0.80 -21.86 3.68
C SER A 901 0.22 -20.85 4.21
N SER A 902 1.00 -20.26 3.30
CA SER A 902 2.05 -19.28 3.61
C SER A 902 1.55 -17.83 3.61
N LEU A 903 0.28 -17.59 3.24
CA LEU A 903 -0.27 -16.25 3.11
C LEU A 903 -0.41 -15.58 4.49
N ILE A 904 0.27 -14.45 4.68
CA ILE A 904 0.32 -13.68 5.93
C ILE A 904 -0.43 -12.35 5.77
N ILE A 905 -0.30 -11.71 4.61
CA ILE A 905 -0.91 -10.43 4.29
C ILE A 905 -1.81 -10.57 3.08
N LEU A 906 -3.05 -10.13 3.23
CA LEU A 906 -4.06 -10.09 2.18
C LEU A 906 -4.71 -8.71 2.14
N ASP A 907 -4.83 -8.16 0.95
CA ASP A 907 -5.57 -6.94 0.70
C ASP A 907 -6.60 -7.13 -0.42
N LEU A 908 -7.86 -7.08 -0.04
CA LEU A 908 -9.06 -7.21 -0.88
C LEU A 908 -9.91 -5.94 -0.87
N TYR A 909 -9.45 -4.86 -0.23
CA TYR A 909 -10.15 -3.58 -0.16
C TYR A 909 -10.68 -3.13 -1.53
N GLY A 910 -11.84 -2.46 -1.57
CA GLY A 910 -12.39 -1.89 -2.81
C GLY A 910 -13.05 -2.91 -3.75
N ASN A 911 -12.92 -4.20 -3.50
CA ASN A 911 -13.65 -5.22 -4.24
C ASN A 911 -15.14 -5.27 -3.83
N PRO A 912 -16.08 -5.56 -4.75
CA PRO A 912 -17.50 -5.69 -4.45
C PRO A 912 -17.81 -6.68 -3.31
N LEU A 913 -17.01 -7.72 -3.14
CA LEU A 913 -17.14 -8.71 -2.06
C LEU A 913 -17.14 -8.05 -0.67
N VAL A 914 -16.28 -7.07 -0.44
CA VAL A 914 -16.09 -6.42 0.87
C VAL A 914 -17.36 -5.70 1.33
N LYS A 915 -18.13 -5.15 0.38
CA LYS A 915 -19.39 -4.44 0.68
C LYS A 915 -20.60 -5.37 0.78
N LYS A 916 -20.59 -6.50 0.06
CA LYS A 916 -21.72 -7.44 -0.02
C LYS A 916 -21.73 -8.47 1.11
N LEU A 917 -20.57 -8.84 1.63
CA LEU A 917 -20.45 -9.90 2.64
C LEU A 917 -20.57 -9.33 4.06
N GLU A 918 -21.62 -9.74 4.78
CA GLU A 918 -21.78 -9.40 6.20
C GLU A 918 -20.65 -10.02 7.04
N ASN A 919 -20.13 -9.28 8.01
CA ASN A 919 -18.98 -9.70 8.83
C ASN A 919 -17.77 -10.15 8.01
N TYR A 920 -17.57 -9.58 6.82
CA TYR A 920 -16.52 -9.92 5.86
C TYR A 920 -15.16 -10.20 6.52
N ARG A 921 -14.73 -9.31 7.43
CA ARG A 921 -13.43 -9.43 8.11
C ARG A 921 -13.32 -10.69 8.95
N ILE A 922 -14.33 -10.99 9.76
CA ILE A 922 -14.39 -12.20 10.60
C ILE A 922 -14.49 -13.46 9.73
N TYR A 923 -15.24 -13.39 8.62
CA TYR A 923 -15.32 -14.47 7.64
C TYR A 923 -13.96 -14.77 6.99
N MET A 924 -13.20 -13.75 6.59
CA MET A 924 -11.84 -13.92 6.04
C MET A 924 -10.92 -14.59 7.07
N VAL A 925 -10.91 -14.10 8.31
CA VAL A 925 -10.08 -14.63 9.40
C VAL A 925 -10.40 -16.09 9.70
N PHE A 926 -11.67 -16.49 9.65
CA PHE A 926 -12.07 -17.89 9.82
C PHE A 926 -11.52 -18.80 8.72
N HIS A 927 -11.65 -18.39 7.45
CA HIS A 927 -11.26 -19.21 6.32
C HIS A 927 -9.75 -19.18 6.01
N LEU A 928 -9.02 -18.15 6.47
CA LEU A 928 -7.58 -17.96 6.27
C LEU A 928 -6.87 -17.77 7.63
N PRO A 929 -6.68 -18.82 8.44
CA PRO A 929 -6.17 -18.72 9.81
C PRO A 929 -4.68 -18.33 9.92
N SER A 930 -3.91 -18.42 8.82
CA SER A 930 -2.50 -18.00 8.77
C SER A 930 -2.34 -16.48 8.73
N LEU A 931 -3.42 -15.75 8.40
CA LEU A 931 -3.41 -14.32 8.15
C LEU A 931 -3.05 -13.54 9.42
N LYS A 932 -2.15 -12.56 9.27
CA LYS A 932 -1.75 -11.63 10.34
C LYS A 932 -2.20 -10.20 10.06
N ALA A 933 -2.54 -9.90 8.81
CA ALA A 933 -2.92 -8.57 8.39
C ALA A 933 -3.92 -8.67 7.23
N LEU A 934 -5.02 -7.92 7.34
CA LEU A 934 -6.10 -7.87 6.36
C LEU A 934 -6.47 -6.41 6.09
N ASP A 935 -6.45 -6.00 4.83
CA ASP A 935 -6.95 -4.70 4.35
C ASP A 935 -6.37 -3.46 5.04
N GLY A 936 -5.08 -3.47 5.38
CA GLY A 936 -4.48 -2.32 6.09
C GLY A 936 -4.48 -2.45 7.62
N VAL A 937 -5.12 -3.47 8.19
CA VAL A 937 -5.27 -3.64 9.64
C VAL A 937 -4.78 -5.01 10.13
N ALA A 938 -4.00 -5.03 11.22
CA ALA A 938 -3.53 -6.27 11.85
C ALA A 938 -4.71 -7.13 12.33
N VAL A 939 -4.59 -8.45 12.23
CA VAL A 939 -5.59 -9.40 12.73
C VAL A 939 -5.33 -9.66 14.21
N GLU A 940 -6.29 -9.32 15.06
CA GLU A 940 -6.15 -9.51 16.51
C GLU A 940 -6.57 -10.93 16.94
N THR A 941 -6.09 -11.36 18.11
CA THR A 941 -6.43 -12.68 18.67
C THR A 941 -7.92 -12.79 19.01
N CYS A 942 -8.53 -11.70 19.49
CA CYS A 942 -9.95 -11.63 19.80
C CYS A 942 -10.84 -11.81 18.55
N GLU A 943 -10.40 -11.32 17.39
CA GLU A 943 -11.10 -11.52 16.11
C GLU A 943 -11.06 -12.99 15.69
N SER A 944 -9.93 -13.65 15.92
CA SER A 944 -9.77 -15.08 15.63
C SER A 944 -10.65 -15.96 16.53
N GLU A 945 -10.80 -15.59 17.81
CA GLU A 945 -11.72 -16.25 18.74
C GLU A 945 -13.18 -16.03 18.33
N THR A 946 -13.54 -14.78 18.01
CA THR A 946 -14.89 -14.43 17.52
C THR A 946 -15.23 -15.16 16.22
N ALA A 947 -14.27 -15.30 15.32
CA ALA A 947 -14.43 -16.02 14.06
C ALA A 947 -14.75 -17.50 14.27
N LYS A 948 -14.09 -18.14 15.24
CA LYS A 948 -14.40 -19.51 15.65
C LYS A 948 -15.80 -19.58 16.25
N ASP A 949 -16.15 -18.71 17.18
CA ASP A 949 -17.48 -18.73 17.82
C ASP A 949 -18.63 -18.54 16.82
N VAL A 950 -18.44 -17.72 15.78
CA VAL A 950 -19.48 -17.41 14.78
C VAL A 950 -19.65 -18.51 13.72
N PHE A 951 -18.54 -19.11 13.25
CA PHE A 951 -18.54 -19.98 12.07
C PHE A 951 -18.18 -21.45 12.37
N GLU A 952 -17.55 -21.76 13.51
CA GLU A 952 -17.13 -23.13 13.83
C GLU A 952 -18.35 -24.04 14.13
N GLY A 953 -18.44 -25.15 13.39
CA GLY A 953 -19.52 -26.14 13.60
C GLY A 953 -20.91 -25.67 13.17
N ARG A 954 -21.05 -24.56 12.44
CA ARG A 954 -22.33 -24.11 11.86
C ARG A 954 -22.48 -24.62 10.43
N LEU A 955 -23.45 -25.50 10.19
CA LEU A 955 -23.81 -25.95 8.84
C LEU A 955 -24.61 -24.86 8.12
N ASN A 956 -23.95 -24.11 7.24
CA ASN A 956 -24.56 -23.11 6.36
C ASN A 956 -24.41 -23.48 4.88
N ALA A 957 -25.06 -22.70 3.99
CA ALA A 957 -24.98 -22.90 2.55
C ALA A 957 -23.52 -22.85 2.04
N ASP A 958 -22.68 -22.00 2.62
CA ASP A 958 -21.26 -21.90 2.27
C ASP A 958 -20.47 -23.17 2.62
N MET A 959 -20.73 -23.80 3.76
CA MET A 959 -20.11 -25.07 4.15
C MET A 959 -20.53 -26.20 3.18
N VAL A 960 -21.78 -26.15 2.71
CA VAL A 960 -22.26 -27.08 1.67
C VAL A 960 -21.57 -26.79 0.33
N ALA A 961 -21.46 -25.52 -0.08
CA ALA A 961 -20.74 -25.14 -1.29
C ALA A 961 -19.26 -25.52 -1.24
N GLU A 962 -18.61 -25.40 -0.08
CA GLU A 962 -17.23 -25.85 0.15
C GLU A 962 -17.10 -27.37 -0.08
N LYS A 963 -18.05 -28.17 0.40
CA LYS A 963 -18.04 -29.63 0.21
C LYS A 963 -18.36 -30.05 -1.23
N LEU A 964 -19.24 -29.31 -1.92
CA LEU A 964 -19.64 -29.60 -3.30
C LEU A 964 -18.71 -28.99 -4.36
N GLY A 965 -17.96 -27.95 -4.02
CA GLY A 965 -17.16 -27.15 -4.96
C GLY A 965 -17.97 -26.22 -5.87
N HIS A 966 -19.30 -26.15 -5.70
CA HIS A 966 -20.23 -25.32 -6.48
C HIS A 966 -21.46 -24.88 -5.67
N THR A 967 -22.14 -23.82 -6.10
CA THR A 967 -23.34 -23.26 -5.45
C THR A 967 -24.68 -23.68 -6.11
N ASN A 968 -24.64 -24.63 -7.05
CA ASN A 968 -25.87 -25.16 -7.66
C ASN A 968 -26.56 -26.18 -6.72
N TYR A 969 -27.33 -25.67 -5.76
CA TYR A 969 -28.05 -26.48 -4.77
C TYR A 969 -29.31 -27.14 -5.34
N ARG A 970 -29.82 -26.69 -6.50
CA ARG A 970 -31.03 -27.22 -7.11
C ARG A 970 -30.87 -28.66 -7.59
N ASP A 971 -29.65 -29.09 -7.92
CA ASP A 971 -29.41 -30.47 -8.36
C ASP A 971 -29.16 -31.44 -7.19
N LEU A 972 -29.09 -30.92 -5.96
CA LEU A 972 -28.76 -31.70 -4.78
C LEU A 972 -29.99 -32.45 -4.25
N SER A 973 -30.00 -33.78 -4.40
CA SER A 973 -31.04 -34.66 -3.85
C SER A 973 -30.70 -35.24 -2.48
N GLU A 974 -29.41 -35.40 -2.18
CA GLU A 974 -28.91 -36.00 -0.94
C GLU A 974 -27.71 -35.22 -0.42
N LEU A 975 -27.66 -34.97 0.89
CA LEU A 975 -26.55 -34.30 1.57
C LEU A 975 -25.98 -35.22 2.66
N ASN A 976 -24.73 -35.64 2.51
CA ASN A 976 -24.04 -36.46 3.49
C ASN A 976 -22.88 -35.68 4.14
N LEU A 977 -23.03 -35.41 5.44
CA LEU A 977 -22.08 -34.68 6.28
C LEU A 977 -21.84 -35.42 7.60
N GLN A 978 -21.62 -36.73 7.52
CA GLN A 978 -21.23 -37.54 8.67
C GLN A 978 -19.89 -37.06 9.24
N SER A 979 -19.74 -37.06 10.57
CA SER A 979 -18.46 -36.74 11.25
C SER A 979 -17.87 -35.37 10.90
N SER A 980 -18.72 -34.37 10.67
CA SER A 980 -18.34 -33.01 10.28
C SER A 980 -18.32 -32.01 11.45
N SER A 981 -18.38 -32.51 12.69
CA SER A 981 -18.40 -31.71 13.94
C SER A 981 -19.47 -30.61 13.97
N VAL A 982 -20.59 -30.81 13.28
CA VAL A 982 -21.69 -29.84 13.21
C VAL A 982 -22.38 -29.73 14.56
N ARG A 983 -22.56 -28.50 15.04
CA ARG A 983 -23.23 -28.14 16.31
C ARG A 983 -24.57 -27.45 16.10
N MET A 984 -24.70 -26.69 15.01
CA MET A 984 -25.91 -25.94 14.65
C MET A 984 -26.14 -26.00 13.14
N VAL A 985 -27.40 -25.94 12.72
CA VAL A 985 -27.78 -25.92 11.31
C VAL A 985 -28.48 -24.61 10.97
N ASP A 986 -28.09 -23.99 9.86
CA ASP A 986 -28.68 -22.77 9.30
C ASP A 986 -28.58 -22.77 7.77
N LEU A 987 -29.57 -23.39 7.11
CA LEU A 987 -29.64 -23.52 5.64
C LEU A 987 -30.62 -22.53 5.02
N ALA A 988 -30.57 -21.27 5.44
CA ALA A 988 -31.42 -20.21 4.89
C ALA A 988 -30.81 -19.56 3.62
N PRO A 989 -31.65 -19.14 2.64
CA PRO A 989 -33.06 -19.45 2.50
C PRO A 989 -33.32 -20.89 2.03
N ALA A 990 -34.34 -21.54 2.62
CA ALA A 990 -34.66 -22.96 2.39
C ALA A 990 -35.01 -23.29 0.93
N ASP A 991 -35.47 -22.32 0.15
CA ASP A 991 -35.82 -22.47 -1.27
C ASP A 991 -34.63 -22.89 -2.15
N LEU A 992 -33.40 -22.59 -1.72
CA LEU A 992 -32.19 -23.02 -2.41
C LEU A 992 -32.08 -24.55 -2.50
N PHE A 993 -32.59 -25.26 -1.48
CA PHE A 993 -32.48 -26.71 -1.33
C PHE A 993 -33.79 -27.44 -1.70
N SER A 994 -34.54 -26.89 -2.65
CA SER A 994 -35.88 -27.39 -3.02
C SER A 994 -35.95 -28.86 -3.45
N ASN A 995 -34.87 -29.42 -4.03
CA ASN A 995 -34.82 -30.83 -4.45
C ASN A 995 -34.20 -31.79 -3.43
N LEU A 996 -33.74 -31.28 -2.29
CA LEU A 996 -33.10 -32.08 -1.24
C LEU A 996 -34.13 -32.98 -0.56
N ARG A 997 -33.87 -34.29 -0.54
CA ARG A 997 -34.78 -35.33 -0.01
C ARG A 997 -34.19 -36.10 1.15
N SER A 998 -32.87 -36.25 1.22
CA SER A 998 -32.18 -37.01 2.27
C SER A 998 -31.03 -36.20 2.87
N ILE A 999 -30.95 -36.15 4.19
CA ILE A 999 -29.83 -35.54 4.92
C ILE A 999 -29.26 -36.56 5.90
N ASN A 1000 -27.96 -36.79 5.82
CA ASN A 1000 -27.21 -37.59 6.77
C ASN A 1000 -26.23 -36.70 7.57
N LEU A 1001 -26.51 -36.56 8.86
CA LEU A 1001 -25.71 -35.81 9.84
C LEU A 1001 -25.31 -36.70 11.03
N ASP A 1002 -25.10 -37.99 10.79
CA ASP A 1002 -24.65 -38.92 11.81
C ASP A 1002 -23.27 -38.53 12.38
N HIS A 1003 -22.99 -38.87 13.65
CA HIS A 1003 -21.71 -38.60 14.32
C HIS A 1003 -21.33 -37.11 14.36
N ASN A 1004 -22.27 -36.23 14.72
CA ASN A 1004 -22.04 -34.81 14.90
C ASN A 1004 -22.36 -34.39 16.36
N ASN A 1005 -22.31 -33.10 16.67
CA ASN A 1005 -22.50 -32.54 18.01
C ASN A 1005 -23.81 -31.73 18.10
N LEU A 1006 -24.84 -32.11 17.34
CA LEU A 1006 -26.13 -31.40 17.32
C LEU A 1006 -26.89 -31.64 18.63
N THR A 1007 -27.46 -30.58 19.18
CA THR A 1007 -28.39 -30.64 20.33
C THR A 1007 -29.86 -30.46 19.92
N SER A 1008 -30.08 -29.84 18.76
CA SER A 1008 -31.38 -29.72 18.09
C SER A 1008 -31.20 -29.66 16.58
N PHE A 1009 -32.29 -29.83 15.83
CA PHE A 1009 -32.27 -29.78 14.36
C PHE A 1009 -33.29 -28.79 13.79
N SER A 1010 -33.58 -27.71 14.52
CA SER A 1010 -34.57 -26.70 14.13
C SER A 1010 -34.28 -26.03 12.80
N GLY A 1011 -33.01 -25.85 12.45
CA GLY A 1011 -32.60 -25.26 11.17
C GLY A 1011 -32.96 -26.09 9.93
N LEU A 1012 -33.37 -27.36 10.11
CA LEU A 1012 -33.82 -28.24 9.03
C LEU A 1012 -35.35 -28.25 8.86
N VAL A 1013 -36.10 -27.67 9.80
CA VAL A 1013 -37.56 -27.77 9.85
C VAL A 1013 -38.24 -27.08 8.66
N PHE A 1014 -37.59 -26.06 8.10
CA PHE A 1014 -38.11 -25.26 6.99
C PHE A 1014 -37.84 -25.84 5.60
N LEU A 1015 -37.12 -26.97 5.51
CA LEU A 1015 -36.81 -27.58 4.22
C LEU A 1015 -38.05 -28.28 3.64
N PRO A 1016 -38.48 -27.92 2.41
CA PRO A 1016 -39.84 -28.23 1.94
C PRO A 1016 -40.08 -29.71 1.59
N ASN A 1017 -39.04 -30.47 1.23
CA ASN A 1017 -39.17 -31.79 0.59
C ASN A 1017 -38.35 -32.92 1.25
N ILE A 1018 -37.85 -32.72 2.47
CA ILE A 1018 -37.05 -33.73 3.18
C ILE A 1018 -37.90 -34.94 3.54
N LYS A 1019 -37.47 -36.13 3.12
CA LYS A 1019 -38.11 -37.42 3.39
C LYS A 1019 -37.35 -38.26 4.41
N VAL A 1020 -36.02 -38.21 4.39
CA VAL A 1020 -35.15 -39.02 5.25
C VAL A 1020 -34.19 -38.11 6.00
N LEU A 1021 -34.12 -38.28 7.32
CA LEU A 1021 -33.20 -37.54 8.17
C LEU A 1021 -32.45 -38.51 9.10
N SER A 1022 -31.12 -38.53 8.99
CA SER A 1022 -30.26 -39.35 9.84
C SER A 1022 -29.45 -38.47 10.81
N LEU A 1023 -29.64 -38.71 12.11
CA LEU A 1023 -29.06 -37.96 13.22
C LEU A 1023 -28.50 -38.90 14.31
N ASN A 1024 -28.06 -40.11 13.95
CA ASN A 1024 -27.48 -41.04 14.92
C ASN A 1024 -26.20 -40.48 15.53
N TYR A 1025 -25.88 -40.86 16.77
CA TYR A 1025 -24.65 -40.43 17.46
C TYR A 1025 -24.50 -38.89 17.50
N ASN A 1026 -25.55 -38.22 17.94
CA ASN A 1026 -25.56 -36.79 18.27
C ASN A 1026 -25.97 -36.60 19.75
N HIS A 1027 -26.36 -35.39 20.15
CA HIS A 1027 -26.85 -35.05 21.49
C HIS A 1027 -28.25 -34.43 21.44
N ILE A 1028 -29.13 -34.94 20.56
CA ILE A 1028 -30.44 -34.33 20.31
C ILE A 1028 -31.34 -34.40 21.54
N GLU A 1029 -31.64 -33.24 22.12
CA GLU A 1029 -32.53 -33.09 23.27
C GLU A 1029 -33.95 -32.64 22.89
N SER A 1030 -34.08 -31.92 21.76
CA SER A 1030 -35.36 -31.40 21.27
C SER A 1030 -35.33 -31.08 19.76
N ILE A 1031 -36.50 -31.06 19.11
CA ILE A 1031 -36.62 -30.63 17.70
C ILE A 1031 -36.32 -29.12 17.58
N LEU A 1032 -36.96 -28.31 18.45
CA LEU A 1032 -36.73 -26.87 18.57
C LEU A 1032 -35.90 -26.58 19.82
N PRO A 1033 -34.96 -25.60 19.80
CA PRO A 1033 -34.13 -25.31 20.97
C PRO A 1033 -35.01 -24.92 22.17
N ARG A 1034 -34.73 -25.48 23.34
CA ARG A 1034 -35.32 -24.99 24.59
C ARG A 1034 -34.77 -23.60 24.87
N GLN A 1035 -35.63 -22.59 25.02
CA GLN A 1035 -35.19 -21.27 25.50
C GLN A 1035 -34.59 -21.45 26.91
N LYS A 1036 -33.26 -21.34 27.03
CA LYS A 1036 -32.62 -21.15 28.33
C LYS A 1036 -33.07 -19.81 28.87
N VAL A 1037 -33.69 -19.79 30.05
CA VAL A 1037 -33.80 -18.57 30.86
C VAL A 1037 -32.36 -18.14 31.16
N GLN A 1038 -31.88 -17.12 30.46
CA GLN A 1038 -30.52 -16.60 30.62
C GLN A 1038 -30.42 -15.85 31.94
N SER A 1039 -29.84 -16.50 32.95
CA SER A 1039 -29.27 -15.79 34.10
C SER A 1039 -27.85 -15.31 33.74
N HIS A 1040 -27.65 -14.01 33.91
CA HIS A 1040 -26.40 -13.25 33.88
C HIS A 1040 -25.79 -12.96 32.49
N MET A 1041 -26.21 -11.82 31.91
CA MET A 1041 -25.43 -11.05 30.93
C MET A 1041 -24.78 -9.86 31.67
N SER A 1042 -23.50 -9.60 31.41
CA SER A 1042 -22.84 -8.39 31.92
C SER A 1042 -23.14 -7.18 31.03
N ASN A 1043 -23.08 -5.97 31.61
CA ASN A 1043 -23.43 -4.71 30.94
C ASN A 1043 -22.69 -4.44 29.61
N LYS A 1044 -21.61 -5.16 29.31
CA LYS A 1044 -20.85 -5.02 28.04
C LYS A 1044 -21.50 -5.73 26.84
N GLN A 1045 -22.39 -6.70 27.07
CA GLN A 1045 -23.10 -7.42 26.01
C GLN A 1045 -24.44 -6.76 25.63
N ILE A 1046 -24.95 -5.85 26.47
CA ILE A 1046 -26.18 -5.08 26.23
C ILE A 1046 -25.97 -3.97 25.18
N LEU A 1047 -24.72 -3.50 25.01
CA LEU A 1047 -24.38 -2.47 24.01
C LEU A 1047 -24.17 -3.02 22.59
N HIS A 1048 -23.70 -4.27 22.44
CA HIS A 1048 -23.48 -4.88 21.12
C HIS A 1048 -24.75 -5.45 20.46
N HIS A 1049 -25.83 -5.68 21.22
CA HIS A 1049 -27.12 -6.14 20.67
C HIS A 1049 -28.03 -5.01 20.17
N LYS A 1050 -27.57 -3.75 20.15
CA LYS A 1050 -28.31 -2.62 19.56
C LYS A 1050 -28.08 -2.44 18.05
N VAL A 1051 -27.27 -3.28 17.42
CA VAL A 1051 -27.17 -3.32 15.95
C VAL A 1051 -28.02 -4.49 15.46
N SER A 1052 -29.07 -4.15 14.73
CA SER A 1052 -30.09 -5.07 14.22
C SER A 1052 -29.47 -6.16 13.34
N SER A 1053 -29.39 -7.37 13.86
CA SER A 1053 -29.30 -8.60 13.06
C SER A 1053 -30.71 -8.99 12.61
N SER A 1054 -30.85 -9.24 11.31
CA SER A 1054 -31.96 -9.90 10.61
C SER A 1054 -33.32 -9.19 10.57
N GLY A 1055 -33.61 -8.60 9.40
CA GLY A 1055 -34.98 -8.52 8.90
C GLY A 1055 -35.53 -9.92 8.60
N TYR A 1056 -36.79 -10.14 8.99
CA TYR A 1056 -37.56 -11.40 8.91
C TYR A 1056 -36.95 -12.55 9.73
N GLY A 1057 -37.32 -12.72 11.01
CA GLY A 1057 -38.65 -13.16 11.41
C GLY A 1057 -38.89 -13.03 12.92
N GLN A 1058 -39.02 -11.79 13.41
CA GLN A 1058 -39.83 -11.54 14.60
C GLN A 1058 -41.29 -11.57 14.18
N GLN A 1059 -41.91 -12.75 14.19
CA GLN A 1059 -43.34 -12.77 14.50
C GLN A 1059 -43.48 -12.43 15.98
N ASN A 1060 -44.27 -11.40 16.26
CA ASN A 1060 -44.79 -11.08 17.57
C ASN A 1060 -45.31 -12.34 18.28
N SER A 1061 -44.52 -12.94 19.16
CA SER A 1061 -45.08 -13.77 20.21
C SER A 1061 -45.37 -12.87 21.40
N ARG A 1062 -46.58 -12.30 21.40
CA ARG A 1062 -47.23 -11.92 22.66
C ARG A 1062 -47.09 -13.12 23.60
N LEU A 1063 -46.57 -12.85 24.79
CA LEU A 1063 -46.63 -13.77 25.92
C LEU A 1063 -48.08 -14.20 26.13
N GLN A 1064 -48.42 -15.40 25.67
CA GLN A 1064 -49.50 -16.19 26.21
C GLN A 1064 -48.83 -17.36 26.93
N SER A 1065 -49.06 -17.44 28.24
CA SER A 1065 -48.80 -18.65 28.99
C SER A 1065 -49.58 -19.79 28.35
N PHE A 1066 -48.90 -20.68 27.64
CA PHE A 1066 -49.49 -21.94 27.23
C PHE A 1066 -49.62 -22.83 28.46
N GLY A 1067 -50.83 -22.83 29.01
CA GLY A 1067 -51.34 -23.92 29.80
C GLY A 1067 -51.26 -25.22 29.02
N LEU A 1068 -51.09 -26.30 29.75
CA LEU A 1068 -51.17 -27.67 29.25
C LEU A 1068 -52.51 -27.87 28.54
N ASN A 1069 -52.46 -28.44 27.33
CA ASN A 1069 -53.53 -28.75 26.37
C ASN A 1069 -53.92 -27.62 25.39
N ASP A 1070 -53.38 -27.69 24.16
CA ASP A 1070 -54.17 -27.73 22.91
C ASP A 1070 -53.25 -27.76 21.65
N ASN A 1071 -53.73 -28.40 20.58
CA ASN A 1071 -53.07 -28.79 19.33
C ASN A 1071 -51.91 -27.89 18.83
N LEU A 1072 -50.66 -28.36 18.99
CA LEU A 1072 -49.47 -27.75 18.38
C LEU A 1072 -49.41 -28.01 16.87
N GLU A 1073 -48.96 -27.02 16.09
CA GLU A 1073 -48.84 -27.14 14.63
C GLU A 1073 -47.91 -28.29 14.19
N PRO A 1074 -48.28 -29.08 13.16
CA PRO A 1074 -47.41 -30.10 12.58
C PRO A 1074 -46.11 -29.52 12.03
N LEU A 1075 -44.99 -30.22 12.23
CA LEU A 1075 -43.68 -29.86 11.70
C LEU A 1075 -43.23 -30.87 10.65
N MET A 1076 -42.44 -30.41 9.67
CA MET A 1076 -41.80 -31.25 8.63
C MET A 1076 -42.78 -32.24 7.98
N SER A 1077 -43.82 -31.73 7.33
CA SER A 1077 -44.90 -32.55 6.77
C SER A 1077 -44.43 -33.51 5.67
N SER A 1078 -43.24 -33.37 5.10
CA SER A 1078 -42.69 -34.30 4.11
C SER A 1078 -41.91 -35.48 4.70
N LEU A 1079 -41.55 -35.44 6.00
CA LEU A 1079 -40.62 -36.39 6.61
C LEU A 1079 -41.26 -37.77 6.80
N GLU A 1080 -40.63 -38.80 6.22
CA GLU A 1080 -41.11 -40.19 6.27
C GLU A 1080 -40.24 -41.07 7.18
N VAL A 1081 -38.93 -40.82 7.27
CA VAL A 1081 -37.98 -41.64 8.03
C VAL A 1081 -37.07 -40.77 8.90
N LEU A 1082 -36.95 -41.12 10.18
CA LEU A 1082 -36.11 -40.40 11.15
C LEU A 1082 -35.25 -41.37 11.96
N HIS A 1083 -33.93 -41.16 11.91
CA HIS A 1083 -32.96 -41.89 12.74
C HIS A 1083 -32.43 -41.01 13.87
N LEU A 1084 -32.65 -41.45 15.11
CA LEU A 1084 -32.26 -40.78 16.36
C LEU A 1084 -31.56 -41.77 17.32
N GLY A 1085 -30.90 -42.79 16.79
CA GLY A 1085 -30.18 -43.77 17.61
C GLY A 1085 -28.99 -43.16 18.35
N TYR A 1086 -28.66 -43.68 19.53
CA TYR A 1086 -27.49 -43.29 20.32
C TYR A 1086 -27.36 -41.77 20.60
N ASN A 1087 -28.47 -41.12 20.97
CA ASN A 1087 -28.52 -39.68 21.27
C ASN A 1087 -28.63 -39.35 22.78
N GLY A 1088 -28.72 -40.37 23.65
CA GLY A 1088 -28.91 -40.18 25.09
C GLY A 1088 -30.33 -39.76 25.48
N ILE A 1089 -31.31 -39.98 24.61
CA ILE A 1089 -32.70 -39.57 24.83
C ILE A 1089 -33.31 -40.37 25.98
N SER A 1090 -33.87 -39.70 26.99
CA SER A 1090 -34.51 -40.37 28.15
C SER A 1090 -36.04 -40.27 28.17
N ASN A 1091 -36.61 -39.24 27.53
CA ASN A 1091 -38.05 -38.97 27.49
C ASN A 1091 -38.47 -38.42 26.11
N LEU A 1092 -39.38 -39.11 25.43
CA LEU A 1092 -39.85 -38.77 24.08
C LEU A 1092 -40.80 -37.57 24.02
N ILE A 1093 -41.52 -37.27 25.11
CA ILE A 1093 -42.42 -36.10 25.18
C ILE A 1093 -41.63 -34.80 25.01
N ASN A 1094 -40.44 -34.74 25.58
CA ASN A 1094 -39.55 -33.58 25.51
C ASN A 1094 -39.09 -33.26 24.08
N LEU A 1095 -39.05 -34.28 23.20
CA LEU A 1095 -38.71 -34.10 21.79
C LEU A 1095 -39.86 -33.50 20.98
N GLN A 1096 -41.10 -33.56 21.46
CA GLN A 1096 -42.31 -33.15 20.73
C GLN A 1096 -42.48 -33.88 19.38
N ILE A 1097 -42.07 -35.15 19.32
CA ILE A 1097 -42.07 -35.93 18.07
C ILE A 1097 -43.47 -36.16 17.50
N SER A 1098 -44.52 -36.07 18.32
CA SER A 1098 -45.93 -36.12 17.91
C SER A 1098 -46.29 -35.10 16.82
N ARG A 1099 -45.51 -34.02 16.67
CA ARG A 1099 -45.69 -33.00 15.62
C ARG A 1099 -45.29 -33.49 14.22
N LEU A 1100 -44.54 -34.58 14.10
CA LEU A 1100 -44.06 -35.16 12.82
C LEU A 1100 -45.08 -36.14 12.21
N THR A 1101 -46.27 -35.64 11.89
CA THR A 1101 -47.47 -36.47 11.61
C THR A 1101 -47.37 -37.44 10.42
N ASN A 1102 -46.43 -37.23 9.49
CA ASN A 1102 -46.25 -38.07 8.30
C ASN A 1102 -45.17 -39.16 8.41
N LEU A 1103 -44.56 -39.29 9.60
CA LEU A 1103 -43.50 -40.27 9.84
C LEU A 1103 -44.01 -41.72 9.68
N ARG A 1104 -43.24 -42.54 8.96
CA ARG A 1104 -43.50 -43.95 8.67
C ARG A 1104 -42.54 -44.88 9.40
N ALA A 1105 -41.28 -44.47 9.59
CA ALA A 1105 -40.29 -45.24 10.32
C ALA A 1105 -39.54 -44.35 11.31
N LEU A 1106 -39.41 -44.83 12.55
CA LEU A 1106 -38.73 -44.12 13.64
C LEU A 1106 -37.73 -45.04 14.32
N PHE A 1107 -36.45 -44.64 14.30
CA PHE A 1107 -35.35 -45.40 14.87
C PHE A 1107 -34.79 -44.69 16.11
N LEU A 1108 -34.92 -45.32 17.27
CA LEU A 1108 -34.57 -44.79 18.60
C LEU A 1108 -33.68 -45.75 19.39
N GLN A 1109 -32.96 -46.64 18.72
CA GLN A 1109 -32.12 -47.65 19.35
C GLN A 1109 -30.94 -47.06 20.14
N GLY A 1110 -30.54 -47.70 21.23
CA GLY A 1110 -29.35 -47.31 21.99
C GLY A 1110 -29.48 -45.98 22.76
N ASN A 1111 -30.70 -45.60 23.14
CA ASN A 1111 -31.00 -44.43 23.97
C ASN A 1111 -31.24 -44.82 25.44
N GLU A 1112 -31.68 -43.86 26.27
CA GLU A 1112 -31.97 -44.07 27.70
C GLU A 1112 -33.47 -44.08 28.03
N ILE A 1113 -34.32 -44.39 27.04
CA ILE A 1113 -35.78 -44.27 27.17
C ILE A 1113 -36.29 -45.26 28.21
N SER A 1114 -37.04 -44.74 29.20
CA SER A 1114 -37.63 -45.57 30.27
C SER A 1114 -39.14 -45.74 30.16
N GLN A 1115 -39.83 -44.79 29.53
CA GLN A 1115 -41.26 -44.78 29.23
C GLN A 1115 -41.46 -44.36 27.77
N VAL A 1116 -42.35 -45.05 27.07
CA VAL A 1116 -42.63 -44.80 25.64
C VAL A 1116 -43.91 -43.98 25.56
N ASP A 1117 -43.87 -42.68 25.84
CA ASP A 1117 -45.06 -41.80 25.78
C ASP A 1117 -44.82 -40.64 24.82
N GLY A 1118 -45.88 -40.06 24.21
CA GLY A 1118 -45.77 -38.92 23.28
C GLY A 1118 -45.67 -39.28 21.79
N LEU A 1119 -46.18 -40.45 21.39
CA LEU A 1119 -46.26 -40.90 19.99
C LEU A 1119 -47.61 -40.61 19.33
N ASP A 1120 -48.58 -40.10 20.07
CA ASP A 1120 -50.02 -39.95 19.75
C ASP A 1120 -50.35 -39.23 18.44
N GLY A 1121 -49.48 -38.30 18.01
CA GLY A 1121 -49.62 -37.62 16.71
C GLY A 1121 -49.12 -38.42 15.49
N LEU A 1122 -48.38 -39.52 15.69
CA LEU A 1122 -47.73 -40.31 14.63
C LEU A 1122 -48.66 -41.38 14.02
N ARG A 1123 -49.79 -40.95 13.46
CA ARG A 1123 -50.86 -41.85 12.96
C ARG A 1123 -50.49 -42.69 11.73
N ARG A 1124 -49.33 -42.43 11.11
CA ARG A 1124 -48.83 -43.11 9.90
C ARG A 1124 -47.63 -44.02 10.16
N LEU A 1125 -47.20 -44.14 11.43
CA LEU A 1125 -46.01 -44.90 11.81
C LEU A 1125 -46.23 -46.40 11.56
N ARG A 1126 -45.35 -47.00 10.76
CA ARG A 1126 -45.37 -48.43 10.39
C ARG A 1126 -44.25 -49.21 11.06
N GLU A 1127 -43.10 -48.58 11.30
CA GLU A 1127 -41.94 -49.20 11.91
C GLU A 1127 -41.44 -48.35 13.08
N LEU A 1128 -41.26 -48.98 14.24
CA LEU A 1128 -40.74 -48.34 15.44
C LEU A 1128 -39.65 -49.22 16.06
N VAL A 1129 -38.43 -48.68 16.13
CA VAL A 1129 -37.27 -49.38 16.68
C VAL A 1129 -36.85 -48.74 18.00
N LEU A 1130 -37.03 -49.48 19.10
CA LEU A 1130 -36.70 -49.07 20.47
C LEU A 1130 -35.69 -50.01 21.13
N ASP A 1131 -34.92 -50.75 20.34
CA ASP A 1131 -33.93 -51.70 20.84
C ASP A 1131 -32.88 -51.02 21.72
N ARG A 1132 -32.31 -51.75 22.69
CA ARG A 1132 -31.23 -51.25 23.57
C ARG A 1132 -31.61 -49.97 24.33
N ASN A 1133 -32.77 -49.96 24.98
CA ASN A 1133 -33.24 -48.88 25.84
C ASN A 1133 -33.43 -49.35 27.30
N ARG A 1134 -34.03 -48.53 28.17
CA ARG A 1134 -34.24 -48.82 29.61
C ARG A 1134 -35.72 -49.06 29.96
N ILE A 1135 -36.55 -49.46 28.99
CA ILE A 1135 -38.00 -49.61 29.16
C ILE A 1135 -38.29 -50.76 30.13
N LYS A 1136 -39.03 -50.48 31.21
CA LYS A 1136 -39.38 -51.47 32.26
C LYS A 1136 -40.79 -52.05 32.10
N SER A 1137 -41.72 -51.23 31.67
CA SER A 1137 -43.14 -51.54 31.50
C SER A 1137 -43.74 -50.58 30.47
N LEU A 1138 -44.79 -51.02 29.79
CA LEU A 1138 -45.56 -50.20 28.86
C LEU A 1138 -46.78 -49.62 29.59
N SER A 1139 -47.15 -48.37 29.32
CA SER A 1139 -48.30 -47.68 29.91
C SER A 1139 -49.53 -47.75 28.98
N GLU A 1140 -50.72 -47.43 29.48
CA GLU A 1140 -51.93 -47.29 28.64
C GLU A 1140 -51.78 -46.27 27.52
N ASN A 1141 -50.92 -45.26 27.72
CA ASN A 1141 -50.68 -44.20 26.76
C ASN A 1141 -49.56 -44.53 25.77
N SER A 1142 -48.83 -45.64 25.96
CA SER A 1142 -47.59 -45.83 25.24
C SER A 1142 -47.73 -46.05 23.73
N PHE A 1143 -48.84 -46.68 23.34
CA PHE A 1143 -49.20 -46.90 21.94
C PHE A 1143 -50.59 -46.33 21.62
N CYS A 1144 -50.96 -45.23 22.28
CA CYS A 1144 -52.19 -44.51 21.96
C CYS A 1144 -52.11 -43.91 20.54
N GLY A 1145 -52.96 -44.38 19.63
CA GLY A 1145 -53.07 -43.87 18.26
C GLY A 1145 -52.24 -44.61 17.20
N GLN A 1146 -51.47 -45.66 17.55
CA GLN A 1146 -50.60 -46.41 16.63
C GLN A 1146 -51.24 -47.71 16.09
N GLY A 1147 -52.49 -47.64 15.62
CA GLY A 1147 -53.21 -48.81 15.10
C GLY A 1147 -52.62 -49.43 13.82
N VAL A 1148 -51.81 -48.67 13.09
CA VAL A 1148 -51.23 -49.05 11.78
C VAL A 1148 -49.76 -49.51 11.85
N LEU A 1149 -49.20 -49.60 13.07
CA LEU A 1149 -47.82 -50.06 13.27
C LEU A 1149 -47.70 -51.54 12.87
N LEU A 1150 -46.75 -51.85 11.99
CA LEU A 1150 -46.51 -53.19 11.47
C LEU A 1150 -45.34 -53.88 12.18
N ASP A 1151 -44.26 -53.13 12.44
CA ASP A 1151 -43.03 -53.64 13.01
C ASP A 1151 -42.68 -52.87 14.29
N LEU A 1152 -42.56 -53.61 15.40
CA LEU A 1152 -42.18 -53.06 16.70
C LEU A 1152 -40.97 -53.82 17.23
N HIS A 1153 -39.86 -53.10 17.40
CA HIS A 1153 -38.65 -53.66 17.98
C HIS A 1153 -38.43 -53.13 19.40
N LEU A 1154 -38.36 -54.05 20.36
CA LEU A 1154 -38.19 -53.80 21.79
C LEU A 1154 -37.09 -54.70 22.38
N ALA A 1155 -36.20 -55.23 21.56
CA ALA A 1155 -35.12 -56.11 22.00
C ALA A 1155 -34.13 -55.38 22.92
N GLU A 1156 -33.42 -56.13 23.77
CA GLU A 1156 -32.41 -55.59 24.70
C GLU A 1156 -32.93 -54.47 25.63
N ASN A 1157 -34.14 -54.64 26.17
CA ASN A 1157 -34.76 -53.73 27.15
C ASN A 1157 -34.88 -54.38 28.54
N ARG A 1158 -35.68 -53.81 29.45
CA ARG A 1158 -35.90 -54.32 30.82
C ARG A 1158 -37.35 -54.71 31.08
N ILE A 1159 -38.10 -55.03 30.03
CA ILE A 1159 -39.55 -55.27 30.09
C ILE A 1159 -39.82 -56.55 30.89
N ARG A 1160 -40.72 -56.45 31.87
CA ARG A 1160 -41.13 -57.60 32.70
C ARG A 1160 -42.49 -58.19 32.31
N GLU A 1161 -43.39 -57.36 31.79
CA GLU A 1161 -44.76 -57.74 31.42
C GLU A 1161 -45.16 -56.99 30.14
N LEU A 1162 -45.98 -57.63 29.30
CA LEU A 1162 -46.44 -57.11 28.00
C LEU A 1162 -47.90 -56.65 28.07
N ASN A 1163 -48.19 -55.73 28.98
CA ASN A 1163 -49.52 -55.12 29.10
C ASN A 1163 -49.64 -53.95 28.10
N HIS A 1164 -50.88 -53.55 27.77
CA HIS A 1164 -51.20 -52.35 26.98
C HIS A 1164 -50.78 -52.34 25.49
N LEU A 1165 -50.58 -53.50 24.86
CA LEU A 1165 -50.36 -53.63 23.40
C LEU A 1165 -51.66 -53.67 22.57
N GLN A 1166 -52.84 -53.65 23.22
CA GLN A 1166 -54.15 -53.73 22.55
C GLN A 1166 -54.39 -52.69 21.43
N PRO A 1167 -53.85 -51.45 21.50
CA PRO A 1167 -54.00 -50.47 20.42
C PRO A 1167 -53.34 -50.86 19.09
N LEU A 1168 -52.37 -51.79 19.08
CA LEU A 1168 -51.58 -52.16 17.90
C LEU A 1168 -52.31 -53.22 17.05
N THR A 1169 -53.38 -52.83 16.36
CA THR A 1169 -54.26 -53.77 15.65
C THR A 1169 -53.64 -54.42 14.41
N GLU A 1170 -52.72 -53.73 13.74
CA GLU A 1170 -52.09 -54.18 12.48
C GLU A 1170 -50.66 -54.74 12.65
N LEU A 1171 -50.20 -54.94 13.89
CA LEU A 1171 -48.84 -55.42 14.16
C LEU A 1171 -48.60 -56.76 13.47
N ARG A 1172 -47.44 -56.93 12.83
CA ARG A 1172 -47.04 -58.16 12.12
C ARG A 1172 -45.78 -58.76 12.70
N ARG A 1173 -44.81 -57.93 13.10
CA ARG A 1173 -43.54 -58.38 13.68
C ARG A 1173 -43.30 -57.67 15.00
N LEU A 1174 -42.94 -58.45 16.00
CA LEU A 1174 -42.64 -58.00 17.35
C LEU A 1174 -41.34 -58.65 17.81
N PHE A 1175 -40.31 -57.83 18.04
CA PHE A 1175 -39.00 -58.29 18.49
C PHE A 1175 -38.83 -57.97 19.98
N LEU A 1176 -38.59 -59.00 20.79
CA LEU A 1176 -38.58 -58.92 22.26
C LEU A 1176 -37.36 -59.58 22.90
N ASP A 1177 -36.39 -60.01 22.09
CA ASP A 1177 -35.23 -60.75 22.57
C ASP A 1177 -34.48 -59.96 23.66
N MET A 1178 -33.85 -60.64 24.61
CA MET A 1178 -33.05 -60.01 25.68
C MET A 1178 -33.84 -59.04 26.60
N ASN A 1179 -35.09 -59.38 26.95
CA ASN A 1179 -35.89 -58.74 28.00
C ASN A 1179 -36.06 -59.64 29.26
N LYS A 1180 -36.70 -59.13 30.33
CA LYS A 1180 -36.94 -59.84 31.60
C LYS A 1180 -38.39 -60.33 31.75
N ILE A 1181 -39.00 -60.82 30.67
CA ILE A 1181 -40.44 -61.11 30.62
C ILE A 1181 -40.79 -62.30 31.54
N LEU A 1182 -41.63 -62.06 32.53
CA LEU A 1182 -42.14 -63.07 33.46
C LEU A 1182 -43.47 -63.62 32.93
N VAL A 1183 -43.47 -64.88 32.50
CA VAL A 1183 -44.69 -65.56 32.05
C VAL A 1183 -45.55 -65.92 33.27
N HIS A 1184 -46.56 -65.11 33.60
CA HIS A 1184 -47.55 -65.43 34.63
C HIS A 1184 -48.68 -66.29 34.02
N ASN A 1185 -48.89 -67.47 34.59
CA ASN A 1185 -49.70 -68.54 33.99
C ASN A 1185 -51.23 -68.39 34.21
N ASN A 1186 -51.75 -67.18 34.39
CA ASN A 1186 -53.20 -66.96 34.48
C ASN A 1186 -53.59 -65.60 33.90
N THR A 1187 -54.60 -65.62 33.02
CA THR A 1187 -55.17 -64.52 32.20
C THR A 1187 -54.52 -64.20 30.84
N TYR A 1188 -54.33 -65.22 29.99
CA TYR A 1188 -54.24 -65.01 28.54
C TYR A 1188 -55.64 -64.90 27.91
N THR A 1189 -56.07 -63.69 27.57
CA THR A 1189 -57.16 -63.50 26.59
C THR A 1189 -56.65 -63.87 25.19
N LYS A 1190 -57.49 -64.55 24.41
CA LYS A 1190 -57.19 -65.30 23.17
C LYS A 1190 -56.43 -64.57 22.02
N LYS A 1191 -56.06 -63.29 22.13
CA LYS A 1191 -55.38 -62.54 21.03
C LYS A 1191 -53.85 -62.58 21.05
N THR A 1192 -53.20 -62.95 22.15
CA THR A 1192 -51.73 -62.93 22.29
C THR A 1192 -51.01 -64.17 21.76
N LYS A 1193 -51.74 -65.21 21.30
CA LYS A 1193 -51.13 -66.45 20.78
C LYS A 1193 -50.66 -66.38 19.32
N THR A 1194 -50.94 -65.31 18.57
CA THR A 1194 -50.54 -65.19 17.16
C THR A 1194 -49.16 -64.51 16.98
N TYR A 1195 -48.65 -63.82 18.00
CA TYR A 1195 -47.42 -63.01 17.90
C TYR A 1195 -46.15 -63.67 18.44
N LEU A 1196 -46.26 -64.86 19.06
CA LEU A 1196 -45.12 -65.61 19.57
C LEU A 1196 -44.89 -66.86 18.71
N LYS A 1197 -44.34 -66.66 17.51
CA LYS A 1197 -43.82 -67.78 16.69
C LYS A 1197 -42.56 -67.33 15.94
N TYR A 1198 -41.43 -67.93 16.33
CA TYR A 1198 -40.08 -67.92 15.71
C TYR A 1198 -39.06 -66.86 16.18
N SER A 1199 -38.40 -67.12 17.32
CA SER A 1199 -36.94 -66.91 17.50
C SER A 1199 -36.36 -67.83 18.61
N TYR A 1200 -36.63 -69.14 18.55
CA TYR A 1200 -35.85 -70.13 19.30
C TYR A 1200 -34.80 -70.74 18.37
N THR A 1201 -33.56 -70.26 18.47
CA THR A 1201 -32.37 -71.05 18.10
C THR A 1201 -31.43 -71.04 19.29
N LEU A 1202 -31.34 -72.20 19.95
CA LEU A 1202 -30.40 -72.50 21.02
C LEU A 1202 -28.96 -72.19 20.60
N ASN A 1203 -28.16 -71.67 21.52
CA ASN A 1203 -26.79 -72.13 21.65
C ASN A 1203 -26.47 -72.38 23.13
N MET A 1204 -26.83 -73.59 23.55
CA MET A 1204 -26.35 -74.23 24.77
C MET A 1204 -24.91 -74.73 24.51
N HIS A 1205 -23.93 -74.15 25.18
CA HIS A 1205 -22.70 -74.85 25.53
C HIS A 1205 -22.44 -74.65 27.03
N THR A 1206 -22.70 -75.71 27.81
CA THR A 1206 -21.83 -76.33 28.85
C THR A 1206 -20.93 -75.39 29.68
N LYS A 1207 -20.79 -75.45 31.02
CA LYS A 1207 -21.09 -76.45 32.06
C LYS A 1207 -20.82 -75.85 33.48
N PHE A 1208 -21.67 -76.21 34.44
CA PHE A 1208 -21.48 -76.56 35.87
C PHE A 1208 -21.02 -75.61 37.01
N HIS A 1209 -21.80 -75.75 38.11
CA HIS A 1209 -21.59 -75.57 39.56
C HIS A 1209 -21.41 -74.12 40.05
N SER A 1210 -22.39 -73.51 40.72
CA SER A 1210 -22.95 -73.80 42.06
C SER A 1210 -24.18 -72.92 42.27
#